data_AF-A0A4Q7EL21-F1
#
_entry.id   AF-A0A4Q7EL21-F1
#
_cell.length_a   1.000
_cell.length_b   1.000
_cell.length_c   1.000
_cell.angle_alpha   90.00
_cell.angle_beta   90.00
_cell.angle_gamma   90.00
#
_symmetry.space_group_name_H-M   'P 1'
#
loop_
_entity.id
_entity.type
_entity.pdbx_description
1 polymer ?
#
loop_
_entity_poly.entity_id
_entity_poly.type
_entity_poly.pdbx_seq_one_letter_code
_entity_poly.pdbx_strand_id
1 'polypeptide(L)'
;MTEQIATAPNFTLPDLVEIQRSSFRWFLEEGLIEELDSFSPITDYTGKLELHFVGKDYKLKSPKYMVDEAKRRDATYGVQMYVPTRLINKETGEIKEQEVFIGDLPLMTDRGTFIINGAERVIVNQIVRSPGVYYKADTDKNGRRTYNANLIPNRGAWLKFETDKNDLVWVRIDKTRKISAQVLLKALGLTDAEIFDSLRHPEYFQKTIDKEGQFSEDEALLELYRKLRPGEPPTVSGGQQLLESRFFDPKRYDLGRVGRYKLNRKLRLSIPDTTRVLTPVDILSAIDYLINLEFDIGMVDDIDHLGNRRVRSVGELLQNQVRVGLNRLERIIRERMTVSDAESLTPASLVNPKPLVAAIKEFFGSSQLSQFMDQTNPLAELTHKRRLSALGPGGLTRERAGFAVRDIHPSHYGRICPIETPEGPNAGLIGSLATHGRVNDFGFIETPFYRVENGRVRRDIPPVYMTADEEDDLRVAAGDLPTDADGYILGDAIPVRYRQDFAVTVPEEIDYVAVSPVQIISVATSLIPFLEHDDANRALMGSNMQRQAVPLLRPERPLVGTGLEAQAARDSGMVIVSRTAGDVVYVDADLVQVQDAEGKVHNYPLQKYQRSNQDTCLNQRPLVFQGMHVEAGQVLADGSAAEGGEIALGQNVIISYMPWEGYNYEDAILISERLVFEDVYTSIHVEKFEIEARQTKLGPEEITREIPNVGEDSLRQLDEGGIIRIGAWVESGDILVGKVTPKGESDQPPEEKLLRAIFGEKARDVRDNSLRVPNGEKGRVVDVRVFTREQGDELPPGANMVVRVYVAQKRKIQVGDKMAGRHGNKGIISRILPLEDMPYLPDGTPVDIVLNPLGVPSRMNVGQVFECLLGWAAENLNVRFKITPFDEMYDPEASRNTTHGQLQNAREESGQDWVYNPDDPGKIQLYDGRTGEPFDRPVTVGVAYMLKLVHLVDDKIHARSTGPYSLVTQQPLGGKAQQGGQRFGEMEVWALEAYGASYTLQELLTVKSDDMQGRNEALNAIVKGKAIPRPGTPESFKVLMRELQSLGLDIAVHKVETHEDGTSRDVEVDLMADLSSRRTPSRPTYESVITPSESMEESEE
;
A
#
# COMPACT_ATOMS: atom_id res chain seq x y z
N MET A 1 -10.14 10.86 -44.96
CA MET A 1 -10.02 9.49 -45.51
C MET A 1 -8.95 8.81 -44.72
N THR A 2 -9.36 8.07 -43.69
CA THR A 2 -8.50 7.37 -42.73
C THR A 2 -9.11 5.98 -42.66
N GLU A 3 -8.74 5.11 -43.60
CA GLU A 3 -8.95 3.68 -43.40
C GLU A 3 -8.03 3.28 -42.25
N GLN A 4 -8.64 3.23 -41.08
CA GLN A 4 -8.04 2.74 -39.85
C GLN A 4 -7.54 1.32 -40.11
N ILE A 5 -6.21 1.14 -40.17
CA ILE A 5 -5.60 -0.13 -39.76
C ILE A 5 -5.71 -0.16 -38.23
N ALA A 6 -6.95 -0.27 -37.74
CA ALA A 6 -7.27 -0.54 -36.36
C ALA A 6 -7.69 -2.00 -36.33
N THR A 7 -6.74 -2.90 -36.05
CA THR A 7 -7.10 -4.17 -35.44
C THR A 7 -7.75 -3.84 -34.10
N ALA A 8 -9.08 -3.80 -34.06
CA ALA A 8 -9.82 -3.70 -32.82
C ALA A 8 -9.36 -4.84 -31.90
N PRO A 9 -9.10 -4.59 -30.60
CA PRO A 9 -8.75 -5.67 -29.70
C PRO A 9 -9.89 -6.69 -29.68
N ASN A 10 -9.57 -7.93 -30.06
CA ASN A 10 -10.52 -9.05 -30.14
C ASN A 10 -11.11 -9.48 -28.77
N PHE A 11 -10.80 -8.77 -27.69
CA PHE A 11 -11.21 -9.10 -26.32
C PHE A 11 -11.54 -7.85 -25.50
N THR A 12 -12.60 -7.92 -24.69
CA THR A 12 -13.00 -6.87 -23.74
C THR A 12 -12.48 -7.22 -22.35
N LEU A 13 -11.66 -6.34 -21.74
CA LEU A 13 -11.25 -6.53 -20.36
C LEU A 13 -12.46 -6.38 -19.41
N PRO A 14 -12.49 -7.12 -18.29
CA PRO A 14 -13.51 -6.96 -17.28
C PRO A 14 -13.40 -5.58 -16.60
N ASP A 15 -14.45 -5.22 -15.87
CA ASP A 15 -14.46 -4.03 -15.02
C ASP A 15 -13.37 -4.15 -13.94
N LEU A 16 -12.35 -3.29 -14.04
CA LEU A 16 -11.14 -3.42 -13.22
C LEU A 16 -11.37 -3.12 -11.73
N VAL A 17 -12.52 -2.52 -11.35
CA VAL A 17 -12.86 -2.23 -9.95
C VAL A 17 -13.97 -3.17 -9.42
N GLU A 18 -14.43 -4.12 -10.23
CA GLU A 18 -15.50 -5.06 -9.88
C GLU A 18 -15.24 -5.76 -8.53
N ILE A 19 -14.01 -6.26 -8.30
CA ILE A 19 -13.62 -6.98 -7.07
C ILE A 19 -13.97 -6.24 -5.78
N GLN A 20 -13.89 -4.91 -5.78
CA GLN A 20 -14.23 -4.08 -4.62
C GLN A 20 -15.75 -3.95 -4.47
N ARG A 21 -16.43 -3.60 -5.57
CA ARG A 21 -17.87 -3.30 -5.59
C ARG A 21 -18.73 -4.55 -5.39
N SER A 22 -18.43 -5.63 -6.11
CA SER A 22 -19.16 -6.89 -6.01
C SER A 22 -19.04 -7.48 -4.60
N SER A 23 -17.85 -7.44 -4.01
CA SER A 23 -17.62 -7.94 -2.65
C SER A 23 -18.36 -7.13 -1.58
N PHE A 24 -18.37 -5.79 -1.68
CA PHE A 24 -19.08 -4.95 -0.72
C PHE A 24 -20.61 -5.07 -0.89
N ARG A 25 -21.09 -5.18 -2.13
CA ARG A 25 -22.50 -5.46 -2.42
C ARG A 25 -22.95 -6.78 -1.81
N TRP A 26 -22.19 -7.85 -2.02
CA TRP A 26 -22.45 -9.16 -1.41
C TRP A 26 -22.51 -9.08 0.12
N PHE A 27 -21.61 -8.30 0.75
CA PHE A 27 -21.65 -8.10 2.20
C PHE A 27 -22.96 -7.45 2.67
N LEU A 28 -23.51 -6.48 1.93
CA LEU A 28 -24.80 -5.87 2.29
C LEU A 28 -25.98 -6.81 2.01
N GLU A 29 -26.00 -7.50 0.87
CA GLU A 29 -27.13 -8.33 0.45
C GLU A 29 -27.21 -9.67 1.18
N GLU A 30 -26.07 -10.29 1.52
CA GLU A 30 -26.02 -11.62 2.14
C GLU A 30 -25.16 -11.66 3.41
N GLY A 31 -23.92 -11.18 3.35
CA GLY A 31 -22.93 -11.41 4.40
C GLY A 31 -23.32 -10.84 5.77
N LEU A 32 -23.89 -9.63 5.81
CA LEU A 32 -24.37 -9.00 7.03
C LEU A 32 -25.59 -9.73 7.61
N ILE A 33 -26.48 -10.21 6.74
CA ILE A 33 -27.67 -10.97 7.15
C ILE A 33 -27.24 -12.30 7.77
N GLU A 34 -26.29 -13.01 7.15
CA GLU A 34 -25.73 -14.25 7.72
C GLU A 34 -25.17 -14.04 9.13
N GLU A 35 -24.46 -12.92 9.38
CA GLU A 35 -23.94 -12.62 10.72
C GLU A 35 -25.04 -12.30 11.73
N LEU A 36 -26.03 -11.48 11.35
CA LEU A 36 -27.15 -11.14 12.23
C LEU A 36 -28.03 -12.36 12.56
N ASP A 37 -28.24 -13.25 11.59
CA ASP A 37 -28.99 -14.49 11.79
C ASP A 37 -28.18 -15.48 12.64
N SER A 38 -26.86 -15.59 12.46
CA SER A 38 -25.99 -16.44 13.29
C SER A 38 -25.90 -15.97 14.74
N PHE A 39 -26.09 -14.67 14.96
CA PHE A 39 -26.08 -13.99 16.25
C PHE A 39 -27.39 -14.19 17.03
N SER A 40 -28.47 -14.58 16.34
CA SER A 40 -29.83 -14.77 16.87
C SER A 40 -30.17 -16.27 16.98
N PRO A 41 -30.86 -16.75 18.04
CA PRO A 41 -31.32 -16.03 19.22
C PRO A 41 -30.26 -15.93 20.33
N ILE A 42 -30.40 -14.90 21.16
CA ILE A 42 -29.63 -14.73 22.40
C ILE A 42 -30.53 -15.10 23.57
N THR A 43 -30.13 -16.12 24.32
CA THR A 43 -30.81 -16.54 25.54
C THR A 43 -30.05 -16.06 26.78
N ASP A 44 -30.79 -15.73 27.84
CA ASP A 44 -30.20 -15.45 29.14
C ASP A 44 -29.70 -16.74 29.83
N TYR A 45 -28.96 -16.62 30.93
CA TYR A 45 -28.44 -17.80 31.65
C TYR A 45 -29.53 -18.69 32.26
N THR A 46 -30.74 -18.15 32.50
CA THR A 46 -31.87 -18.92 33.04
C THR A 46 -32.78 -19.49 31.96
N GLY A 47 -32.63 -19.05 30.70
CA GLY A 47 -33.42 -19.49 29.54
C GLY A 47 -34.85 -18.94 29.49
N LYS A 48 -35.16 -17.91 30.30
CA LYS A 48 -36.48 -17.26 30.41
C LYS A 48 -36.71 -16.18 29.35
N LEU A 49 -35.66 -15.44 29.01
CA LEU A 49 -35.72 -14.33 28.06
C LEU A 49 -34.94 -14.69 26.79
N GLU A 50 -35.55 -14.41 25.64
CA GLU A 50 -34.91 -14.58 24.33
C GLU A 50 -34.99 -13.29 23.52
N LEU A 51 -33.86 -12.85 22.99
CA LEU A 51 -33.78 -11.73 22.07
C LEU A 51 -33.49 -12.24 20.66
N HIS A 52 -34.35 -11.88 19.72
CA HIS A 52 -34.24 -12.21 18.30
C HIS A 52 -33.96 -10.97 17.47
N PHE A 53 -32.90 -11.02 16.67
CA PHE A 53 -32.67 -10.05 15.60
C PHE A 53 -33.26 -10.62 14.30
N VAL A 54 -34.03 -9.79 13.58
CA VAL A 54 -34.57 -10.16 12.27
C VAL A 54 -33.64 -9.57 11.22
N GLY A 55 -32.58 -10.31 10.87
CA GLY A 55 -31.51 -9.83 10.00
C GLY A 55 -32.01 -9.43 8.62
N LYS A 56 -32.95 -10.17 8.04
CA LYS A 56 -33.49 -9.92 6.69
C LYS A 56 -34.20 -8.57 6.51
N ASP A 57 -34.73 -8.01 7.59
CA ASP A 57 -35.51 -6.77 7.57
C ASP A 57 -34.70 -5.56 8.07
N TYR A 58 -33.36 -5.65 8.07
CA TYR A 58 -32.52 -4.53 8.45
C TYR A 58 -32.69 -3.34 7.50
N LYS A 59 -32.61 -2.13 8.05
CA LYS A 59 -32.79 -0.88 7.30
C LYS A 59 -31.56 0.00 7.42
N LEU A 60 -31.11 0.52 6.29
CA LEU A 60 -30.07 1.53 6.21
C LEU A 60 -30.71 2.89 5.96
N LYS A 61 -30.41 3.85 6.83
CA LYS A 61 -30.83 5.24 6.62
C LYS A 61 -29.91 5.91 5.60
N SER A 62 -30.42 6.87 4.83
CA SER A 62 -29.62 7.67 3.90
C SER A 62 -28.42 8.31 4.62
N PRO A 63 -27.24 8.40 3.96
CA PRO A 63 -26.07 9.06 4.53
C PRO A 63 -26.36 10.49 4.98
N LYS A 64 -25.67 10.94 6.04
CA LYS A 64 -25.81 12.32 6.56
C LYS A 64 -25.25 13.36 5.60
N TYR A 65 -24.16 13.02 4.90
CA TYR A 65 -23.44 13.89 3.99
C TYR A 65 -23.18 13.16 2.67
N MET A 66 -23.06 13.92 1.58
CA MET A 66 -22.55 13.40 0.31
C MET A 66 -21.03 13.23 0.37
N VAL A 67 -20.47 12.47 -0.59
CA VAL A 67 -19.02 12.14 -0.68
C VAL A 67 -18.13 13.37 -0.56
N ASP A 68 -18.37 14.41 -1.38
CA ASP A 68 -17.56 15.63 -1.39
C ASP A 68 -17.73 16.45 -0.11
N GLU A 69 -18.93 16.44 0.48
CA GLU A 69 -19.19 17.14 1.74
C GLU A 69 -18.50 16.43 2.92
N ALA A 70 -18.50 15.10 2.94
CA ALA A 70 -17.79 14.31 3.94
C ALA A 70 -16.27 14.59 3.89
N LYS A 71 -15.69 14.67 2.68
CA LYS A 71 -14.29 15.11 2.49
C LYS A 71 -14.06 16.54 2.96
N ARG A 72 -15.01 17.45 2.70
CA ARG A 72 -14.86 18.86 3.09
C ARG A 72 -14.90 19.09 4.60
N ARG A 73 -15.77 18.36 5.30
CA ARG A 73 -15.99 18.46 6.75
C ARG A 73 -15.10 17.54 7.59
N ASP A 74 -14.18 16.80 6.98
CA ASP A 74 -13.45 15.69 7.61
C ASP A 74 -14.35 14.68 8.34
N ALA A 75 -15.54 14.46 7.80
CA ALA A 75 -16.49 13.48 8.31
C ALA A 75 -16.28 12.09 7.66
N THR A 76 -16.86 11.07 8.26
CA THR A 76 -16.94 9.73 7.65
C THR A 76 -18.18 9.62 6.79
N TYR A 77 -18.03 9.13 5.55
CA TYR A 77 -19.17 8.80 4.68
C TYR A 77 -19.74 7.45 5.11
N GLY A 78 -20.92 7.47 5.74
CA GLY A 78 -21.54 6.27 6.29
C GLY A 78 -23.04 6.42 6.50
N VAL A 79 -23.66 5.28 6.79
CA VAL A 79 -25.11 5.12 6.98
C VAL A 79 -25.40 4.58 8.37
N GLN A 80 -26.57 4.94 8.91
CA GLN A 80 -27.05 4.41 10.18
C GLN A 80 -27.82 3.11 9.93
N MET A 81 -27.50 2.07 10.69
CA MET A 81 -28.09 0.74 10.57
C MET A 81 -29.09 0.47 11.70
N TYR A 82 -30.31 0.11 11.32
CA TYR A 82 -31.39 -0.28 12.22
C TYR A 82 -31.81 -1.73 11.94
N VAL A 83 -32.08 -2.50 12.99
CA VAL A 83 -32.53 -3.89 12.87
C VAL A 83 -33.80 -4.10 13.71
N PRO A 84 -34.87 -4.64 13.11
CA PRO A 84 -36.04 -5.07 13.87
C PRO A 84 -35.66 -6.17 14.87
N THR A 85 -35.95 -5.93 16.14
CA THR A 85 -35.55 -6.81 17.25
C THR A 85 -36.77 -7.17 18.08
N ARG A 86 -36.93 -8.46 18.40
CA ARG A 86 -38.02 -9.00 19.22
C ARG A 86 -37.48 -9.55 20.52
N LEU A 87 -37.98 -9.05 21.65
CA LEU A 87 -37.73 -9.61 22.97
C LEU A 87 -38.94 -10.48 23.36
N ILE A 88 -38.69 -11.75 23.61
CA ILE A 88 -39.69 -12.75 24.00
C ILE A 88 -39.44 -13.14 25.45
N ASN A 89 -40.46 -12.99 26.29
CA ASN A 89 -40.47 -13.57 27.63
C ASN A 89 -41.21 -14.91 27.59
N LYS A 90 -40.50 -16.03 27.80
CA LYS A 90 -41.10 -17.37 27.77
C LYS A 90 -42.04 -17.65 28.94
N GLU A 91 -41.92 -16.93 30.05
CA GLU A 91 -42.79 -17.13 31.22
C GLU A 91 -44.15 -16.44 31.02
N THR A 92 -44.18 -15.24 30.45
CA THR A 92 -45.42 -14.47 30.24
C THR A 92 -46.00 -14.62 28.84
N GLY A 93 -45.19 -15.06 27.86
CA GLY A 93 -45.55 -15.07 26.44
C GLY A 93 -45.56 -13.68 25.79
N GLU A 94 -45.11 -12.63 26.49
CA GLU A 94 -45.08 -11.27 25.96
C GLU A 94 -43.97 -11.10 24.93
N ILE A 95 -44.31 -10.49 23.78
CA ILE A 95 -43.37 -10.19 22.69
C ILE A 95 -43.33 -8.67 22.51
N LYS A 96 -42.15 -8.09 22.74
CA LYS A 96 -41.89 -6.66 22.50
C LYS A 96 -41.03 -6.53 21.24
N GLU A 97 -41.59 -5.93 20.19
CA GLU A 97 -40.89 -5.69 18.92
C GLU A 97 -40.55 -4.21 18.75
N GLN A 98 -39.31 -3.90 18.37
CA GLN A 98 -38.85 -2.54 18.16
C GLN A 98 -37.74 -2.50 17.11
N GLU A 99 -37.68 -1.43 16.31
CA GLU A 99 -36.52 -1.14 15.48
C GLU A 99 -35.40 -0.54 16.32
N VAL A 100 -34.25 -1.20 16.36
CA VAL A 100 -33.14 -0.82 17.23
C VAL A 100 -31.95 -0.38 16.38
N PHE A 101 -31.35 0.76 16.75
CA PHE A 101 -30.10 1.22 16.17
C PHE A 101 -28.94 0.34 16.64
N ILE A 102 -28.24 -0.30 15.71
CA ILE A 102 -27.14 -1.22 16.02
C ILE A 102 -25.76 -0.60 15.76
N GLY A 103 -25.66 0.36 14.85
CA GLY A 103 -24.41 1.11 14.63
C GLY A 103 -24.36 1.88 13.33
N ASP A 104 -23.26 2.63 13.14
CA ASP A 104 -22.93 3.31 11.90
C ASP A 104 -22.00 2.44 11.05
N LEU A 105 -22.30 2.33 9.76
CA LEU A 105 -21.52 1.58 8.79
C LEU A 105 -20.95 2.52 7.72
N PRO A 106 -19.61 2.60 7.54
CA PRO A 106 -19.01 3.30 6.42
C PRO A 106 -19.47 2.72 5.08
N LEU A 107 -19.88 3.58 4.15
CA LEU A 107 -20.40 3.17 2.85
C LEU A 107 -19.30 3.30 1.78
N MET A 108 -19.24 2.35 0.86
CA MET A 108 -18.34 2.41 -0.29
C MET A 108 -18.83 3.44 -1.31
N THR A 109 -17.92 4.20 -1.90
CA THR A 109 -18.20 5.14 -2.99
C THR A 109 -18.34 4.40 -4.34
N ASP A 110 -18.89 5.07 -5.35
CA ASP A 110 -18.97 4.55 -6.73
C ASP A 110 -17.58 4.18 -7.30
N ARG A 111 -16.51 4.78 -6.77
CA ARG A 111 -15.11 4.53 -7.17
C ARG A 111 -14.47 3.31 -6.49
N GLY A 112 -15.17 2.62 -5.60
CA GLY A 112 -14.64 1.48 -4.85
C GLY A 112 -13.74 1.86 -3.67
N THR A 113 -13.96 3.03 -3.06
CA THR A 113 -13.18 3.56 -1.91
C THR A 113 -14.09 3.90 -0.73
N PHE A 114 -13.50 4.22 0.42
CA PHE A 114 -14.22 4.68 1.62
C PHE A 114 -13.70 6.06 2.05
N ILE A 115 -14.56 6.91 2.60
CA ILE A 115 -14.14 8.18 3.21
C ILE A 115 -14.25 8.05 4.72
N ILE A 116 -13.10 8.09 5.39
CA ILE A 116 -12.99 7.97 6.85
C ILE A 116 -12.28 9.22 7.36
N ASN A 117 -12.98 10.02 8.17
CA ASN A 117 -12.50 11.28 8.73
C ASN A 117 -11.91 12.22 7.65
N GLY A 118 -12.64 12.41 6.55
CA GLY A 118 -12.21 13.24 5.41
C GLY A 118 -11.21 12.62 4.45
N ALA A 119 -10.48 11.60 4.88
CA ALA A 119 -9.47 10.94 4.07
C ALA A 119 -10.05 9.76 3.29
N GLU A 120 -9.67 9.66 2.01
CA GLU A 120 -10.05 8.54 1.17
C GLU A 120 -9.15 7.33 1.47
N ARG A 121 -9.76 6.18 1.67
CA ARG A 121 -9.12 4.91 2.04
C ARG A 121 -9.56 3.78 1.12
N VAL A 122 -8.71 2.78 1.00
CA VAL A 122 -8.98 1.52 0.31
C VAL A 122 -8.72 0.35 1.24
N ILE A 123 -9.55 -0.67 1.16
CA ILE A 123 -9.32 -1.93 1.85
C ILE A 123 -8.65 -2.87 0.86
N VAL A 124 -7.39 -3.22 1.16
CA VAL A 124 -6.59 -4.12 0.33
C VAL A 124 -7.07 -5.55 0.52
N ASN A 125 -7.22 -6.29 -0.59
CA ASN A 125 -7.63 -7.68 -0.55
C ASN A 125 -6.51 -8.55 0.03
N GLN A 126 -6.87 -9.53 0.86
CA GLN A 126 -5.89 -10.33 1.58
C GLN A 126 -5.81 -11.75 1.01
N ILE A 127 -4.61 -12.24 0.69
CA ILE A 127 -4.42 -13.66 0.33
C ILE A 127 -4.08 -14.48 1.57
N VAL A 128 -4.88 -15.51 1.84
CA VAL A 128 -4.73 -16.40 3.00
C VAL A 128 -4.82 -17.86 2.56
N ARG A 129 -4.37 -18.77 3.42
CA ARG A 129 -4.57 -20.21 3.19
C ARG A 129 -6.06 -20.52 3.25
N SER A 130 -6.55 -21.27 2.28
CA SER A 130 -7.94 -21.72 2.30
C SER A 130 -8.16 -22.72 3.46
N PRO A 131 -9.35 -22.77 4.09
CA PRO A 131 -9.67 -23.80 5.06
C PRO A 131 -9.71 -25.18 4.41
N GLY A 132 -9.22 -26.19 5.12
CA GLY A 132 -9.11 -27.56 4.61
C GLY A 132 -8.00 -28.35 5.30
N VAL A 133 -7.74 -29.55 4.79
CA VAL A 133 -6.64 -30.42 5.25
C VAL A 133 -5.49 -30.39 4.24
N TYR A 134 -4.27 -30.24 4.75
CA TYR A 134 -3.05 -30.14 3.95
C TYR A 134 -2.02 -31.16 4.39
N TYR A 135 -1.54 -31.97 3.45
CA TYR A 135 -0.53 -32.99 3.69
C TYR A 135 0.84 -32.53 3.22
N LYS A 136 1.86 -32.69 4.07
CA LYS A 136 3.25 -32.36 3.76
C LYS A 136 4.17 -33.53 4.12
N ALA A 137 5.15 -33.78 3.25
CA ALA A 137 6.28 -34.65 3.55
C ALA A 137 7.45 -33.82 4.11
N ASP A 138 8.00 -34.25 5.24
CA ASP A 138 9.25 -33.74 5.79
C ASP A 138 10.28 -34.87 5.78
N THR A 139 11.49 -34.57 5.30
CA THR A 139 12.60 -35.54 5.30
C THR A 139 13.52 -35.25 6.48
N ASP A 140 13.73 -36.24 7.34
CA ASP A 140 14.64 -36.11 8.47
C ASP A 140 16.12 -36.13 8.03
N LYS A 141 17.04 -35.73 8.91
CA LYS A 141 18.50 -35.73 8.65
C LYS A 141 19.05 -37.10 8.22
N ASN A 142 18.37 -38.19 8.57
CA ASN A 142 18.72 -39.56 8.22
C ASN A 142 18.10 -40.04 6.89
N GLY A 143 17.45 -39.15 6.13
CA GLY A 143 16.84 -39.47 4.83
C GLY A 143 15.49 -40.19 4.90
N ARG A 144 14.96 -40.45 6.11
CA ARG A 144 13.62 -41.04 6.29
C ARG A 144 12.54 -39.98 6.10
N ARG A 145 11.53 -40.29 5.29
CA ARG A 145 10.33 -39.46 5.10
C ARG A 145 9.39 -39.63 6.29
N THR A 146 8.81 -38.53 6.73
CA THR A 146 7.74 -38.47 7.71
C THR A 146 6.66 -37.56 7.16
N TYR A 147 5.39 -37.87 7.41
CA TYR A 147 4.29 -37.07 6.92
C TYR A 147 3.60 -36.34 8.06
N ASN A 148 3.09 -35.15 7.75
CA ASN A 148 2.17 -34.45 8.63
C ASN A 148 0.99 -33.91 7.84
N ALA A 149 -0.14 -33.80 8.53
CA ALA A 149 -1.34 -33.17 8.01
C ALA A 149 -1.78 -32.04 8.92
N ASN A 150 -2.14 -30.89 8.35
CA ASN A 150 -2.71 -29.76 9.08
C ASN A 150 -4.13 -29.51 8.60
N LEU A 151 -5.12 -29.67 9.48
CA LEU A 151 -6.50 -29.31 9.24
C LEU A 151 -6.75 -27.92 9.83
N ILE A 152 -6.99 -26.98 8.92
CA ILE A 152 -7.14 -25.55 9.19
C ILE A 152 -8.61 -25.18 8.99
N PRO A 153 -9.35 -24.77 10.04
CA PRO A 153 -10.70 -24.26 9.89
C PRO A 153 -10.74 -22.81 9.39
N ASN A 154 -11.91 -22.36 8.97
CA ASN A 154 -12.15 -20.93 8.76
C ASN A 154 -12.14 -20.19 10.11
N ARG A 155 -12.72 -20.82 11.15
CA ARG A 155 -12.72 -20.36 12.54
C ARG A 155 -12.70 -21.57 13.49
N GLY A 156 -11.87 -21.52 14.52
CA GLY A 156 -11.83 -22.54 15.57
C GLY A 156 -10.44 -23.10 15.80
N ALA A 157 -10.37 -24.25 16.47
CA ALA A 157 -9.12 -24.89 16.84
C ALA A 157 -8.46 -25.62 15.65
N TRP A 158 -7.13 -25.59 15.59
CA TRP A 158 -6.39 -26.30 14.55
C TRP A 158 -6.15 -27.75 14.96
N LEU A 159 -6.19 -28.67 14.00
CA LEU A 159 -5.83 -30.07 14.22
C LEU A 159 -4.60 -30.39 13.38
N LYS A 160 -3.55 -30.91 14.02
CA LYS A 160 -2.34 -31.39 13.34
C LYS A 160 -2.13 -32.87 13.61
N PHE A 161 -1.98 -33.64 12.55
CA PHE A 161 -1.66 -35.07 12.56
C PHE A 161 -0.21 -35.25 12.13
N GLU A 162 0.52 -36.16 12.77
CA GLU A 162 1.93 -36.44 12.44
C GLU A 162 2.26 -37.91 12.66
N THR A 163 2.96 -38.55 11.71
CA THR A 163 3.59 -39.86 11.91
C THR A 163 4.99 -39.68 12.49
N ASP A 164 5.31 -40.44 13.53
CA ASP A 164 6.64 -40.48 14.13
C ASP A 164 7.51 -41.61 13.53
N LYS A 165 8.81 -41.60 13.84
CA LYS A 165 9.80 -42.60 13.38
C LYS A 165 9.47 -44.04 13.78
N ASN A 166 8.60 -44.24 14.75
CA ASN A 166 8.17 -45.57 15.21
C ASN A 166 6.84 -46.01 14.59
N ASP A 167 6.40 -45.37 13.50
CA ASP A 167 5.11 -45.64 12.83
C ASP A 167 3.91 -45.39 13.75
N LEU A 168 4.04 -44.42 14.66
CA LEU A 168 2.97 -44.02 15.59
C LEU A 168 2.33 -42.74 15.10
N VAL A 169 1.00 -42.68 15.19
CA VAL A 169 0.22 -41.53 14.76
C VAL A 169 -0.10 -40.65 15.96
N TRP A 170 0.33 -39.40 15.90
CA TRP A 170 0.09 -38.40 16.92
C TRP A 170 -0.84 -37.31 16.40
N VAL A 171 -1.58 -36.71 17.32
CA VAL A 171 -2.45 -35.56 17.07
C VAL A 171 -2.08 -34.42 18.00
N ARG A 172 -2.24 -33.20 17.52
CA ARG A 172 -2.10 -31.99 18.31
C ARG A 172 -3.30 -31.09 18.07
N ILE A 173 -3.94 -30.66 19.16
CA ILE A 173 -5.03 -29.70 19.14
C ILE A 173 -4.42 -28.33 19.46
N ASP A 174 -4.55 -27.37 18.55
CA ASP A 174 -3.89 -26.06 18.62
C ASP A 174 -2.36 -26.19 18.86
N LYS A 175 -1.84 -25.52 19.89
CA LYS A 175 -0.42 -25.53 20.29
C LYS A 175 -0.18 -26.35 21.55
N THR A 176 -1.08 -27.29 21.87
CA THR A 176 -0.98 -28.13 23.06
C THR A 176 0.00 -29.29 22.86
N ARG A 177 0.16 -30.15 23.87
CA ARG A 177 1.07 -31.31 23.80
C ARG A 177 0.53 -32.36 22.83
N LYS A 178 1.43 -33.19 22.29
CA LYS A 178 1.05 -34.34 21.47
C LYS A 178 0.16 -35.29 22.28
N ILE A 179 -0.94 -35.70 21.67
CA ILE A 179 -1.83 -36.76 22.13
C ILE A 179 -1.82 -37.88 21.10
N SER A 180 -2.04 -39.12 21.53
CA SER A 180 -2.13 -40.25 20.60
C SER A 180 -3.42 -40.17 19.78
N ALA A 181 -3.36 -40.57 18.51
CA ALA A 181 -4.54 -40.61 17.66
C ALA A 181 -5.63 -41.52 18.22
N GLN A 182 -5.24 -42.61 18.91
CA GLN A 182 -6.17 -43.51 19.60
C GLN A 182 -6.99 -42.78 20.66
N VAL A 183 -6.35 -41.97 21.51
CA VAL A 183 -7.03 -41.20 22.56
C VAL A 183 -8.07 -40.26 21.95
N LEU A 184 -7.74 -39.58 20.84
CA LEU A 184 -8.70 -38.70 20.18
C LEU A 184 -9.87 -39.48 19.57
N LEU A 185 -9.61 -40.54 18.79
CA LEU A 185 -10.66 -41.31 18.12
C LEU A 185 -11.61 -41.98 19.13
N LYS A 186 -11.07 -42.50 20.25
CA LYS A 186 -11.87 -43.05 21.34
C LYS A 186 -12.70 -41.99 22.05
N ALA A 187 -12.12 -40.82 22.32
CA ALA A 187 -12.86 -39.71 22.93
C ALA A 187 -13.97 -39.14 22.02
N LEU A 188 -13.94 -39.44 20.71
CA LEU A 188 -15.00 -39.13 19.76
C LEU A 188 -16.13 -40.17 19.72
N GLY A 189 -16.03 -41.25 20.51
CA GLY A 189 -17.02 -42.31 20.60
C GLY A 189 -16.89 -43.41 19.54
N LEU A 190 -15.77 -43.49 18.81
CA LEU A 190 -15.56 -44.53 17.79
C LEU A 190 -15.14 -45.86 18.42
N THR A 191 -15.79 -46.95 18.00
CA THR A 191 -15.47 -48.31 18.44
C THR A 191 -14.21 -48.85 17.75
N ASP A 192 -13.55 -49.86 18.34
CA ASP A 192 -12.36 -50.46 17.71
C ASP A 192 -12.71 -51.06 16.33
N ALA A 193 -13.87 -51.70 16.20
CA ALA A 193 -14.33 -52.26 14.94
C ALA A 193 -14.46 -51.19 13.85
N GLU A 194 -15.10 -50.06 14.15
CA GLU A 194 -15.24 -48.95 13.19
C GLU A 194 -13.90 -48.36 12.76
N ILE A 195 -12.96 -48.24 13.70
CA ILE A 195 -11.60 -47.74 13.40
C ILE A 195 -10.86 -48.73 12.50
N PHE A 196 -10.87 -50.02 12.83
CA PHE A 196 -10.17 -51.04 12.06
C PHE A 196 -10.79 -51.27 10.67
N ASP A 197 -12.12 -51.21 10.55
CA ASP A 197 -12.81 -51.39 9.27
C ASP A 197 -12.60 -50.19 8.33
N SER A 198 -12.44 -48.98 8.87
CA SER A 198 -12.25 -47.76 8.08
C SER A 198 -10.79 -47.51 7.65
N LEU A 199 -9.82 -48.09 8.35
CA LEU A 199 -8.39 -47.91 8.06
C LEU A 199 -7.92 -48.97 7.05
N ARG A 200 -7.25 -48.56 5.97
CA ARG A 200 -6.66 -49.53 5.02
C ARG A 200 -5.48 -50.29 5.61
N HIS A 201 -4.75 -49.64 6.51
CA HIS A 201 -3.54 -50.15 7.16
C HIS A 201 -3.73 -50.20 8.69
N PRO A 202 -4.55 -51.15 9.19
CA PRO A 202 -4.88 -51.26 10.61
C PRO A 202 -3.66 -51.53 11.51
N GLU A 203 -2.55 -52.01 10.94
CA GLU A 203 -1.31 -52.28 11.67
C GLU A 203 -0.72 -51.05 12.40
N TYR A 204 -0.92 -49.83 11.88
CA TYR A 204 -0.48 -48.60 12.55
C TYR A 204 -1.24 -48.34 13.84
N PHE A 205 -2.54 -48.63 13.83
CA PHE A 205 -3.39 -48.49 15.01
C PHE A 205 -3.10 -49.60 16.02
N GLN A 206 -2.90 -50.83 15.56
CA GLN A 206 -2.53 -51.96 16.41
C GLN A 206 -1.20 -51.70 17.15
N LYS A 207 -0.16 -51.22 16.46
CA LYS A 207 1.11 -50.81 17.08
C LYS A 207 0.94 -49.75 18.17
N THR A 208 0.00 -48.84 17.99
CA THR A 208 -0.29 -47.79 18.97
C THR A 208 -0.94 -48.37 20.23
N ILE A 209 -1.91 -49.27 20.05
CA ILE A 209 -2.54 -50.03 21.16
C ILE A 209 -1.51 -50.86 21.92
N ASP A 210 -0.62 -51.57 21.20
CA ASP A 210 0.40 -52.43 21.82
C ASP A 210 1.38 -51.63 22.70
N LYS A 211 1.60 -50.35 22.38
CA LYS A 211 2.56 -49.49 23.07
C LYS A 211 1.95 -48.65 24.20
N GLU A 212 0.77 -48.07 23.98
CA GLU A 212 0.12 -47.18 24.96
C GLU A 212 -0.97 -47.86 25.79
N GLY A 213 -1.40 -49.06 25.39
CA GLY A 213 -2.52 -49.78 26.00
C GLY A 213 -3.85 -49.46 25.33
N GLN A 214 -4.89 -50.21 25.72
CA GLN A 214 -6.25 -49.99 25.24
C GLN A 214 -6.98 -49.03 26.19
N PHE A 215 -7.42 -47.89 25.66
CA PHE A 215 -8.24 -46.93 26.41
C PHE A 215 -9.73 -47.18 26.18
N SER A 216 -10.52 -47.14 27.26
CA SER A 216 -11.96 -46.93 27.17
C SER A 216 -12.29 -45.48 26.80
N GLU A 217 -13.53 -45.21 26.37
CA GLU A 217 -13.99 -43.86 26.03
C GLU A 217 -13.83 -42.86 27.20
N ASP A 218 -14.23 -43.27 28.41
CA ASP A 218 -14.10 -42.45 29.62
C ASP A 218 -12.65 -42.13 29.97
N GLU A 219 -11.76 -43.13 29.88
CA GLU A 219 -10.32 -42.94 30.13
C GLU A 219 -9.69 -42.02 29.08
N ALA A 220 -10.09 -42.15 27.82
CA ALA A 220 -9.63 -41.29 26.74
C ALA A 220 -10.08 -39.82 26.94
N LEU A 221 -11.32 -39.60 27.37
CA LEU A 221 -11.84 -38.27 27.71
C LEU A 221 -11.09 -37.63 28.88
N LEU A 222 -10.77 -38.41 29.92
CA LEU A 222 -9.98 -37.94 31.07
C LEU A 222 -8.56 -37.57 30.68
N GLU A 223 -7.89 -38.40 29.87
CA GLU A 223 -6.52 -38.13 29.42
C GLU A 223 -6.47 -36.93 28.48
N LEU A 224 -7.45 -36.80 27.57
CA LEU A 224 -7.61 -35.64 26.71
C LEU A 224 -7.76 -34.36 27.55
N TYR A 225 -8.65 -34.36 28.54
CA TYR A 225 -8.87 -33.21 29.42
C TYR A 225 -7.59 -32.83 30.17
N ARG A 226 -6.89 -33.83 30.74
CA ARG A 226 -5.64 -33.65 31.48
C ARG A 226 -4.56 -32.97 30.63
N LYS A 227 -4.47 -33.32 29.34
CA LYS A 227 -3.48 -32.75 28.41
C LYS A 227 -3.85 -31.34 27.97
N LEU A 228 -5.13 -31.08 27.75
CA LEU A 228 -5.62 -29.77 27.30
C LEU A 228 -5.68 -28.73 28.44
N ARG A 229 -5.97 -29.17 29.68
CA ARG A 229 -6.05 -28.31 30.87
C ARG A 229 -5.24 -28.89 32.05
N PRO A 230 -3.91 -28.74 32.06
CA PRO A 230 -3.02 -29.41 33.03
C PRO A 230 -3.13 -28.92 34.50
N GLY A 231 -4.02 -28.00 34.83
CA GLY A 231 -4.22 -27.47 36.19
C GLY A 231 -5.62 -27.68 36.78
N GLU A 232 -6.54 -28.28 36.03
CA GLU A 232 -7.91 -28.55 36.48
C GLU A 232 -8.11 -30.06 36.71
N PRO A 233 -8.90 -30.48 37.72
CA PRO A 233 -9.18 -31.89 37.95
C PRO A 233 -9.93 -32.48 36.74
N PRO A 234 -9.44 -33.58 36.14
CA PRO A 234 -10.07 -34.15 34.97
C PRO A 234 -11.41 -34.78 35.33
N THR A 235 -12.45 -34.45 34.57
CA THR A 235 -13.79 -35.03 34.65
C THR A 235 -14.22 -35.49 33.26
N VAL A 236 -14.95 -36.61 33.19
CA VAL A 236 -15.45 -37.16 31.91
C VAL A 236 -16.37 -36.17 31.21
N SER A 237 -17.33 -35.60 31.95
CA SER A 237 -18.25 -34.57 31.45
C SER A 237 -17.51 -33.31 30.98
N GLY A 238 -16.46 -32.90 31.68
CA GLY A 238 -15.59 -31.81 31.26
C GLY A 238 -14.87 -32.09 29.95
N GLY A 239 -14.38 -33.33 29.75
CA GLY A 239 -13.77 -33.79 28.50
C GLY A 239 -14.74 -33.73 27.32
N GLN A 240 -15.95 -34.26 27.51
CA GLN A 240 -16.99 -34.29 26.47
C GLN A 240 -17.43 -32.88 26.08
N GLN A 241 -17.73 -32.02 27.06
CA GLN A 241 -18.11 -30.63 26.81
C GLN A 241 -16.98 -29.85 26.12
N LEU A 242 -15.72 -30.14 26.46
CA LEU A 242 -14.57 -29.51 25.83
C LEU A 242 -14.47 -29.88 24.35
N LEU A 243 -14.62 -31.16 23.99
CA LEU A 243 -14.66 -31.61 22.60
C LEU A 243 -15.81 -30.97 21.82
N GLU A 244 -17.02 -31.02 22.38
CA GLU A 244 -18.22 -30.43 21.78
C GLU A 244 -18.01 -28.95 21.48
N SER A 245 -17.55 -28.19 22.47
CA SER A 245 -17.29 -26.76 22.33
C SER A 245 -16.17 -26.40 21.35
N ARG A 246 -15.27 -27.34 21.05
CA ARG A 246 -14.08 -27.10 20.23
C ARG A 246 -14.28 -27.46 18.77
N PHE A 247 -15.05 -28.49 18.45
CA PHE A 247 -15.17 -29.00 17.08
C PHE A 247 -16.60 -29.10 16.56
N PHE A 248 -17.59 -29.28 17.44
CA PHE A 248 -18.97 -29.62 17.05
C PHE A 248 -19.96 -28.46 17.26
N ASP A 249 -19.63 -27.47 18.10
CA ASP A 249 -20.44 -26.25 18.28
C ASP A 249 -20.25 -25.27 17.11
N PRO A 250 -21.29 -25.02 16.27
CA PRO A 250 -21.20 -24.09 15.13
C PRO A 250 -20.90 -22.64 15.54
N LYS A 251 -21.19 -22.25 16.79
CA LYS A 251 -20.89 -20.90 17.28
C LYS A 251 -19.40 -20.69 17.51
N ARG A 252 -18.64 -21.76 17.77
CA ARG A 252 -17.20 -21.70 18.11
C ARG A 252 -16.31 -22.24 17.00
N TYR A 253 -16.80 -23.22 16.24
CA TYR A 253 -16.07 -23.87 15.16
C TYR A 253 -16.82 -23.76 13.83
N ASP A 254 -16.11 -23.40 12.77
CA ASP A 254 -16.67 -23.27 11.43
C ASP A 254 -15.59 -23.55 10.37
N LEU A 255 -15.84 -24.52 9.49
CA LEU A 255 -15.04 -24.79 8.30
C LEU A 255 -15.34 -23.78 7.17
N GLY A 256 -16.51 -23.13 7.22
CA GLY A 256 -17.07 -22.36 6.13
C GLY A 256 -17.49 -23.25 4.95
N ARG A 257 -18.19 -22.66 3.98
CA ARG A 257 -18.61 -23.36 2.74
C ARG A 257 -17.42 -23.93 1.98
N VAL A 258 -16.36 -23.12 1.85
CA VAL A 258 -15.11 -23.49 1.16
C VAL A 258 -14.42 -24.67 1.85
N GLY A 259 -14.30 -24.63 3.19
CA GLY A 259 -13.60 -25.68 3.92
C GLY A 259 -14.29 -27.04 3.81
N ARG A 260 -15.63 -27.06 3.90
CA ARG A 260 -16.41 -28.28 3.72
C ARG A 260 -16.28 -28.83 2.29
N TYR A 261 -16.42 -27.97 1.27
CA TYR A 261 -16.22 -28.34 -0.13
C TYR A 261 -14.83 -28.96 -0.38
N LYS A 262 -13.76 -28.31 0.10
CA LYS A 262 -12.39 -28.82 -0.07
C LYS A 262 -12.15 -30.14 0.65
N LEU A 263 -12.66 -30.27 1.88
CA LEU A 263 -12.50 -31.48 2.68
C LEU A 263 -13.21 -32.67 2.01
N ASN A 264 -14.44 -32.46 1.53
CA ASN A 264 -15.21 -33.45 0.80
C ASN A 264 -14.49 -33.90 -0.48
N ARG A 265 -13.95 -32.95 -1.27
CA ARG A 265 -13.22 -33.26 -2.52
C ARG A 265 -11.90 -34.00 -2.25
N LYS A 266 -11.11 -33.57 -1.26
CA LYS A 266 -9.79 -34.18 -0.94
C LYS A 266 -9.94 -35.58 -0.34
N LEU A 267 -10.87 -35.76 0.60
CA LEU A 267 -11.08 -37.04 1.30
C LEU A 267 -12.14 -37.94 0.64
N ARG A 268 -12.76 -37.48 -0.45
CA ARG A 268 -13.84 -38.17 -1.18
C ARG A 268 -15.04 -38.51 -0.30
N LEU A 269 -15.48 -37.54 0.50
CA LEU A 269 -16.63 -37.66 1.41
C LEU A 269 -17.90 -37.10 0.76
N SER A 270 -19.05 -37.69 1.07
CA SER A 270 -20.39 -37.29 0.58
C SER A 270 -21.22 -36.54 1.63
N ILE A 271 -20.57 -35.77 2.50
CA ILE A 271 -21.22 -34.99 3.56
C ILE A 271 -21.86 -33.72 2.95
N PRO A 272 -23.10 -33.34 3.30
CA PRO A 272 -23.72 -32.12 2.80
C PRO A 272 -22.93 -30.84 3.10
N ASP A 273 -22.88 -29.91 2.14
CA ASP A 273 -22.18 -28.61 2.27
C ASP A 273 -22.78 -27.69 3.34
N THR A 274 -24.01 -27.98 3.79
CA THR A 274 -24.67 -27.29 4.89
C THR A 274 -24.03 -27.60 6.24
N THR A 275 -23.36 -28.74 6.37
CA THR A 275 -22.68 -29.15 7.60
C THR A 275 -21.30 -28.48 7.68
N ARG A 276 -21.22 -27.36 8.40
CA ARG A 276 -19.99 -26.54 8.49
C ARG A 276 -19.08 -26.86 9.68
N VAL A 277 -19.47 -27.77 10.57
CA VAL A 277 -18.64 -28.27 11.68
C VAL A 277 -17.92 -29.54 11.27
N LEU A 278 -16.88 -29.94 12.00
CA LEU A 278 -16.21 -31.22 11.76
C LEU A 278 -17.11 -32.39 12.19
N THR A 279 -16.91 -33.55 11.54
CA THR A 279 -17.53 -34.81 11.93
C THR A 279 -16.43 -35.82 12.33
N PRO A 280 -16.73 -36.83 13.17
CA PRO A 280 -15.75 -37.88 13.49
C PRO A 280 -15.20 -38.60 12.26
N VAL A 281 -16.03 -38.76 11.22
CA VAL A 281 -15.66 -39.36 9.92
C VAL A 281 -14.58 -38.53 9.23
N ASP A 282 -14.69 -37.20 9.26
CA ASP A 282 -13.67 -36.30 8.67
C ASP A 282 -12.28 -36.55 9.28
N ILE A 283 -12.23 -36.69 10.62
CA ILE A 283 -10.97 -36.88 11.36
C ILE A 283 -10.39 -38.27 11.08
N LEU A 284 -11.22 -39.31 11.06
CA LEU A 284 -10.81 -40.67 10.75
C LEU A 284 -10.27 -40.80 9.33
N SER A 285 -10.99 -40.26 8.33
CA SER A 285 -10.54 -40.26 6.94
C SER A 285 -9.28 -39.41 6.72
N ALA A 286 -9.11 -38.32 7.47
CA ALA A 286 -7.88 -37.52 7.41
C ALA A 286 -6.66 -38.30 7.92
N ILE A 287 -6.83 -39.11 8.96
CA ILE A 287 -5.79 -40.01 9.49
C ILE A 287 -5.52 -41.16 8.52
N ASP A 288 -6.55 -41.79 7.94
CA ASP A 288 -6.38 -42.85 6.93
C ASP A 288 -5.55 -42.33 5.74
N TYR A 289 -5.87 -41.15 5.22
CA TYR A 289 -5.11 -40.54 4.14
C TYR A 289 -3.65 -40.27 4.52
N LEU A 290 -3.38 -39.83 5.76
CA LEU A 290 -2.00 -39.64 6.25
C LEU A 290 -1.21 -40.95 6.23
N ILE A 291 -1.83 -42.05 6.69
CA ILE A 291 -1.18 -43.37 6.72
C ILE A 291 -0.95 -43.88 5.30
N ASN A 292 -1.91 -43.70 4.39
CA ASN A 292 -1.79 -44.11 2.99
C ASN A 292 -0.62 -43.42 2.26
N LEU A 293 -0.25 -42.19 2.64
CA LEU A 293 0.91 -41.49 2.08
C LEU A 293 2.25 -42.16 2.41
N GLU A 294 2.37 -42.87 3.54
CA GLU A 294 3.58 -43.66 3.86
C GLU A 294 3.78 -44.82 2.86
N PHE A 295 2.72 -45.24 2.17
CA PHE A 295 2.72 -46.30 1.17
C PHE A 295 2.65 -45.76 -0.28
N ASP A 296 2.92 -44.47 -0.49
CA ASP A 296 2.83 -43.77 -1.78
C ASP A 296 1.42 -43.82 -2.41
N ILE A 297 0.37 -44.03 -1.61
CA ILE A 297 -1.04 -44.01 -2.05
C ILE A 297 -1.65 -42.64 -1.74
N GLY A 298 -1.44 -41.67 -2.64
CA GLY A 298 -1.96 -40.31 -2.52
C GLY A 298 -0.99 -39.27 -3.06
N MET A 299 -1.30 -37.98 -2.85
CA MET A 299 -0.42 -36.87 -3.23
C MET A 299 -0.35 -35.85 -2.09
N VAL A 300 0.85 -35.32 -1.87
CA VAL A 300 1.11 -34.19 -0.98
C VAL A 300 0.57 -32.89 -1.57
N ASP A 301 0.30 -31.91 -0.72
CA ASP A 301 -0.26 -30.62 -1.14
C ASP A 301 0.81 -29.55 -1.21
N ASP A 302 0.79 -28.77 -2.30
CA ASP A 302 1.52 -27.51 -2.36
C ASP A 302 0.69 -26.39 -1.72
N ILE A 303 1.22 -25.80 -0.64
CA ILE A 303 0.56 -24.76 0.14
C ILE A 303 0.54 -23.41 -0.61
N ASP A 304 1.43 -23.22 -1.58
CA ASP A 304 1.61 -21.99 -2.32
C ASP A 304 0.80 -21.95 -3.62
N HIS A 305 0.29 -23.12 -4.07
CA HIS A 305 -0.66 -23.23 -5.17
C HIS A 305 -1.94 -22.39 -4.92
N LEU A 306 -2.42 -21.67 -5.93
CA LEU A 306 -3.63 -20.83 -5.80
C LEU A 306 -4.93 -21.61 -5.61
N GLY A 307 -4.99 -22.91 -5.90
CA GLY A 307 -6.11 -23.76 -5.45
C GLY A 307 -6.14 -23.96 -3.92
N ASN A 308 -5.02 -23.68 -3.25
CA ASN A 308 -4.84 -23.81 -1.80
C ASN A 308 -4.80 -22.46 -1.06
N ARG A 309 -4.71 -21.36 -1.80
CA ARG A 309 -4.77 -20.00 -1.29
C ARG A 309 -6.01 -19.29 -1.81
N ARG A 310 -6.69 -18.55 -0.95
CA ARG A 310 -7.88 -17.78 -1.32
C ARG A 310 -7.72 -16.32 -0.97
N VAL A 311 -8.41 -15.48 -1.72
CA VAL A 311 -8.52 -14.04 -1.49
C VAL A 311 -9.72 -13.78 -0.58
N ARG A 312 -9.46 -13.12 0.54
CA ARG A 312 -10.48 -12.46 1.36
C ARG A 312 -10.66 -11.04 0.84
N SER A 313 -11.78 -10.83 0.18
CA SER A 313 -12.17 -9.52 -0.33
C SER A 313 -12.76 -8.65 0.78
N VAL A 314 -13.01 -7.37 0.47
CA VAL A 314 -13.47 -6.35 1.43
C VAL A 314 -14.71 -6.76 2.23
N GLY A 315 -15.70 -7.33 1.56
CA GLY A 315 -16.94 -7.76 2.21
C GLY A 315 -16.72 -8.81 3.28
N GLU A 316 -15.89 -9.82 3.02
CA GLU A 316 -15.56 -10.86 4.00
C GLU A 316 -14.74 -10.31 5.17
N LEU A 317 -13.82 -9.38 4.89
CA LEU A 317 -13.04 -8.72 5.95
C LEU A 317 -13.94 -7.91 6.88
N LEU A 318 -14.91 -7.17 6.34
CA LEU A 318 -15.90 -6.42 7.11
C LEU A 318 -16.85 -7.35 7.87
N GLN A 319 -17.32 -8.43 7.24
CA GLN A 319 -18.14 -9.47 7.88
C GLN A 319 -17.45 -10.00 9.14
N ASN A 320 -16.16 -10.32 9.05
CA ASN A 320 -15.38 -10.80 10.19
C ASN A 320 -15.27 -9.76 11.33
N GLN A 321 -15.17 -8.46 11.01
CA GLN A 321 -15.14 -7.40 12.03
C GLN A 321 -16.50 -7.17 12.68
N VAL A 322 -17.57 -7.19 11.89
CA VAL A 322 -18.94 -7.12 12.39
C VAL A 322 -19.20 -8.27 13.35
N ARG A 323 -18.79 -9.50 12.99
CA ARG A 323 -18.87 -10.68 13.87
C ARG A 323 -18.18 -10.47 15.20
N VAL A 324 -16.95 -9.93 15.21
CA VAL A 324 -16.21 -9.64 16.45
C VAL A 324 -16.97 -8.61 17.29
N GLY A 325 -17.52 -7.57 16.66
CA GLY A 325 -18.36 -6.56 17.31
C GLY A 325 -19.64 -7.15 17.91
N LEU A 326 -20.34 -8.01 17.16
CA LEU A 326 -21.55 -8.71 17.58
C LEU A 326 -21.26 -9.65 18.74
N ASN A 327 -20.22 -10.47 18.70
CA ASN A 327 -19.85 -11.36 19.83
C ASN A 327 -19.60 -10.59 21.14
N ARG A 328 -19.00 -9.40 21.06
CA ARG A 328 -18.84 -8.51 22.23
C ARG A 328 -20.21 -7.99 22.71
N LEU A 329 -21.10 -7.66 21.78
CA LEU A 329 -22.47 -7.23 22.07
C LEU A 329 -23.31 -8.35 22.70
N GLU A 330 -23.17 -9.61 22.25
CA GLU A 330 -23.88 -10.78 22.80
C GLU A 330 -23.69 -10.86 24.31
N ARG A 331 -22.43 -10.77 24.72
CA ARG A 331 -22.05 -10.87 26.13
C ARG A 331 -22.70 -9.78 26.96
N ILE A 332 -22.70 -8.54 26.47
CA ILE A 332 -23.30 -7.40 27.17
C ILE A 332 -24.83 -7.56 27.26
N ILE A 333 -25.48 -8.02 26.17
CA ILE A 333 -26.92 -8.27 26.17
C ILE A 333 -27.25 -9.36 27.20
N ARG A 334 -26.52 -10.48 27.19
CA ARG A 334 -26.75 -11.58 28.13
C ARG A 334 -26.57 -11.15 29.59
N GLU A 335 -25.50 -10.41 29.90
CA GLU A 335 -25.27 -9.86 31.23
C GLU A 335 -26.40 -8.90 31.65
N ARG A 336 -26.87 -8.01 30.75
CA ARG A 336 -27.96 -7.07 31.04
C ARG A 336 -29.32 -7.73 31.23
N MET A 337 -29.62 -8.78 30.46
CA MET A 337 -30.86 -9.56 30.62
C MET A 337 -30.97 -10.21 32.00
N THR A 338 -29.83 -10.60 32.61
CA THR A 338 -29.83 -11.20 33.95
C THR A 338 -29.85 -10.18 35.08
N VAL A 339 -29.26 -8.99 34.88
CA VAL A 339 -29.14 -7.96 35.93
C VAL A 339 -30.39 -7.07 36.04
N SER A 340 -31.07 -6.82 34.91
CA SER A 340 -32.20 -5.88 34.85
C SER A 340 -33.53 -6.57 35.14
N ASP A 341 -34.51 -5.81 35.61
CA ASP A 341 -35.85 -6.33 35.89
C ASP A 341 -36.65 -6.60 34.61
N ALA A 342 -37.25 -7.80 34.50
CA ALA A 342 -37.82 -8.36 33.27
C ALA A 342 -38.98 -7.53 32.69
N GLU A 343 -39.80 -6.89 33.54
CA GLU A 343 -40.94 -6.09 33.08
C GLU A 343 -40.50 -4.77 32.42
N SER A 344 -39.39 -4.19 32.89
CA SER A 344 -38.86 -2.91 32.41
C SER A 344 -38.04 -3.01 31.12
N LEU A 345 -37.69 -4.23 30.71
CA LEU A 345 -36.80 -4.45 29.58
C LEU A 345 -37.50 -4.15 28.24
N THR A 346 -36.78 -3.42 27.40
CA THR A 346 -37.11 -3.20 25.99
C THR A 346 -35.92 -3.62 25.12
N PRO A 347 -36.14 -3.99 23.84
CA PRO A 347 -35.04 -4.30 22.93
C PRO A 347 -34.00 -3.16 22.84
N ALA A 348 -34.45 -1.90 22.78
CA ALA A 348 -33.54 -0.75 22.71
C ALA A 348 -32.69 -0.55 23.98
N SER A 349 -33.18 -0.89 25.18
CA SER A 349 -32.37 -0.79 26.41
C SER A 349 -31.29 -1.86 26.52
N LEU A 350 -31.50 -3.02 25.88
CA LEU A 350 -30.57 -4.15 25.91
C LEU A 350 -29.39 -3.94 24.95
N VAL A 351 -29.65 -3.40 23.77
CA VAL A 351 -28.66 -3.24 22.71
C VAL A 351 -27.84 -1.96 22.91
N ASN A 352 -26.53 -2.12 23.11
CA ASN A 352 -25.59 -1.00 23.12
C ASN A 352 -24.76 -1.01 21.83
N PRO A 353 -24.86 -0.01 20.93
CA PRO A 353 -24.17 -0.03 19.64
C PRO A 353 -22.63 0.16 19.75
N LYS A 354 -22.12 0.64 20.89
CA LYS A 354 -20.71 1.02 21.06
C LYS A 354 -19.69 -0.07 20.70
N PRO A 355 -19.83 -1.35 21.09
CA PRO A 355 -18.84 -2.39 20.77
C PRO A 355 -18.71 -2.64 19.26
N LEU A 356 -19.82 -2.61 18.53
CA LEU A 356 -19.82 -2.80 17.08
C LEU A 356 -19.18 -1.61 16.38
N VAL A 357 -19.62 -0.38 16.72
CA VAL A 357 -19.06 0.85 16.14
C VAL A 357 -17.56 0.95 16.45
N ALA A 358 -17.12 0.56 17.64
CA ALA A 358 -15.71 0.55 18.00
C ALA A 358 -14.91 -0.45 17.15
N ALA A 359 -15.41 -1.67 16.93
CA ALA A 359 -14.74 -2.67 16.10
C ALA A 359 -14.59 -2.22 14.64
N ILE A 360 -15.64 -1.62 14.06
CA ILE A 360 -15.60 -1.07 12.70
C ILE A 360 -14.63 0.12 12.62
N LYS A 361 -14.69 1.06 13.57
CA LYS A 361 -13.76 2.20 13.63
C LYS A 361 -12.31 1.77 13.81
N GLU A 362 -12.04 0.76 14.63
CA GLU A 362 -10.70 0.18 14.83
C GLU A 362 -10.17 -0.43 13.52
N PHE A 363 -11.01 -1.15 12.79
CA PHE A 363 -10.63 -1.72 11.50
C PHE A 363 -10.27 -0.64 10.46
N PHE A 364 -11.11 0.37 10.26
CA PHE A 364 -10.81 1.44 9.30
C PHE A 364 -9.70 2.39 9.76
N GLY A 365 -9.51 2.57 11.06
CA GLY A 365 -8.51 3.49 11.62
C GLY A 365 -7.11 2.90 11.72
N SER A 366 -6.99 1.65 12.17
CA SER A 366 -5.72 1.06 12.60
C SER A 366 -5.34 -0.24 11.90
N SER A 367 -6.22 -0.84 11.09
CA SER A 367 -5.87 -2.06 10.35
C SER A 367 -4.81 -1.81 9.29
N GLN A 368 -3.85 -2.73 9.17
CA GLN A 368 -2.86 -2.73 8.10
C GLN A 368 -3.49 -2.85 6.69
N LEU A 369 -4.70 -3.43 6.61
CA LEU A 369 -5.43 -3.61 5.36
C LEU A 369 -6.22 -2.36 4.95
N SER A 370 -6.55 -1.46 5.88
CA SER A 370 -7.20 -0.18 5.58
C SER A 370 -6.15 0.90 5.36
N GLN A 371 -5.76 1.07 4.10
CA GLN A 371 -4.66 1.95 3.71
C GLN A 371 -5.21 3.29 3.22
N PHE A 372 -4.42 4.36 3.42
CA PHE A 372 -4.68 5.61 2.71
C PHE A 372 -4.62 5.36 1.21
N MET A 373 -5.60 5.88 0.50
CA MET A 373 -5.66 5.72 -0.95
C MET A 373 -4.41 6.34 -1.58
N ASP A 374 -3.80 5.64 -2.54
CA ASP A 374 -2.68 6.16 -3.32
C ASP A 374 -3.27 6.90 -4.53
N GLN A 375 -3.26 8.22 -4.45
CA GLN A 375 -3.89 9.16 -5.37
C GLN A 375 -2.85 10.05 -6.05
N THR A 376 -1.62 9.54 -6.21
CA THR A 376 -0.60 10.24 -6.97
C THR A 376 -1.11 10.52 -8.39
N ASN A 377 -1.68 9.51 -9.05
CA ASN A 377 -2.37 9.60 -10.34
C ASN A 377 -3.46 8.50 -10.47
N PRO A 378 -4.31 8.52 -11.51
CA PRO A 378 -5.41 7.56 -11.68
C PRO A 378 -4.96 6.08 -11.79
N LEU A 379 -3.78 5.82 -12.34
CA LEU A 379 -3.24 4.46 -12.44
C LEU A 379 -2.84 3.92 -11.06
N ALA A 380 -2.18 4.76 -10.25
CA ALA A 380 -1.83 4.43 -8.87
C ALA A 380 -3.07 4.00 -8.08
N GLU A 381 -4.18 4.72 -8.29
CA GLU A 381 -5.43 4.38 -7.63
C GLU A 381 -5.98 3.01 -8.06
N LEU A 382 -6.05 2.79 -9.38
CA LEU A 382 -6.61 1.57 -9.94
C LEU A 382 -5.83 0.34 -9.47
N THR A 383 -4.50 0.41 -9.51
CA THR A 383 -3.63 -0.63 -8.99
C THR A 383 -3.86 -0.87 -7.50
N HIS A 384 -3.99 0.18 -6.69
CA HIS A 384 -4.15 0.03 -5.24
C HIS A 384 -5.46 -0.72 -4.90
N LYS A 385 -6.54 -0.47 -5.65
CA LYS A 385 -7.83 -1.20 -5.50
C LYS A 385 -7.73 -2.68 -5.87
N ARG A 386 -6.80 -3.05 -6.76
CA ARG A 386 -6.56 -4.44 -7.22
C ARG A 386 -5.40 -5.14 -6.53
N ARG A 387 -4.86 -4.53 -5.47
CA ARG A 387 -3.72 -5.07 -4.71
C ARG A 387 -4.13 -6.30 -3.88
N LEU A 388 -3.26 -7.30 -3.87
CA LEU A 388 -3.32 -8.50 -3.06
C LEU A 388 -2.20 -8.46 -2.01
N SER A 389 -2.52 -8.66 -0.74
CA SER A 389 -1.57 -8.65 0.37
C SER A 389 -1.59 -9.99 1.11
N ALA A 390 -0.44 -10.65 1.25
CA ALA A 390 -0.29 -11.81 2.13
C ALA A 390 -0.14 -11.41 3.61
N LEU A 391 0.07 -10.11 3.87
CA LEU A 391 0.22 -9.53 5.19
C LEU A 391 -1.15 -9.23 5.83
N GLY A 392 -1.16 -9.05 7.16
CA GLY A 392 -2.32 -8.64 7.93
C GLY A 392 -2.86 -9.73 8.86
N PRO A 393 -3.94 -9.44 9.61
CA PRO A 393 -4.52 -10.38 10.58
C PRO A 393 -4.92 -11.70 9.92
N GLY A 394 -4.51 -12.84 10.49
CA GLY A 394 -4.77 -14.17 9.92
C GLY A 394 -3.90 -14.56 8.71
N GLY A 395 -3.09 -13.63 8.19
CA GLY A 395 -2.08 -13.88 7.17
C GLY A 395 -0.68 -14.11 7.77
N LEU A 396 0.35 -13.72 7.02
CA LEU A 396 1.75 -13.83 7.43
C LEU A 396 2.26 -12.50 8.01
N THR A 397 3.21 -12.57 8.94
CA THR A 397 4.02 -11.41 9.31
C THR A 397 5.25 -11.34 8.42
N ARG A 398 5.73 -10.12 8.15
CA ARG A 398 6.88 -9.88 7.25
C ARG A 398 8.14 -10.65 7.63
N GLU A 399 8.41 -10.78 8.93
CA GLU A 399 9.60 -11.46 9.47
C GLU A 399 9.48 -12.99 9.42
N ARG A 400 8.26 -13.54 9.44
CA ARG A 400 8.03 -15.00 9.42
C ARG A 400 7.79 -15.54 8.02
N ALA A 401 7.60 -14.67 7.03
CA ALA A 401 7.40 -15.09 5.65
C ALA A 401 8.74 -15.57 5.05
N GLY A 402 8.82 -16.87 4.75
CA GLY A 402 9.97 -17.46 4.07
C GLY A 402 10.05 -17.12 2.58
N PHE A 403 11.11 -17.57 1.91
CA PHE A 403 11.37 -17.31 0.50
C PHE A 403 10.31 -17.91 -0.43
N ALA A 404 9.89 -19.17 -0.21
CA ALA A 404 8.92 -19.85 -1.08
C ALA A 404 7.59 -19.08 -1.26
N VAL A 405 7.14 -18.36 -0.23
CA VAL A 405 5.90 -17.57 -0.31
C VAL A 405 6.08 -16.28 -1.13
N ARG A 406 7.32 -15.80 -1.26
CA ARG A 406 7.66 -14.60 -2.03
C ARG A 406 7.95 -14.92 -3.49
N ASP A 407 8.27 -16.17 -3.80
CA ASP A 407 8.56 -16.62 -5.15
C ASP A 407 7.29 -16.68 -6.01
N ILE A 408 7.51 -16.71 -7.33
CA ILE A 408 6.43 -16.78 -8.32
C ILE A 408 6.08 -18.25 -8.54
N HIS A 409 4.81 -18.60 -8.30
CA HIS A 409 4.31 -19.95 -8.53
C HIS A 409 3.66 -20.05 -9.93
N PRO A 410 3.78 -21.17 -10.68
CA PRO A 410 3.15 -21.35 -11.99
C PRO A 410 1.63 -21.07 -12.03
N SER A 411 0.88 -21.49 -11.01
CA SER A 411 -0.53 -21.16 -10.82
C SER A 411 -0.88 -19.66 -10.82
N HIS A 412 0.09 -18.76 -10.62
CA HIS A 412 -0.13 -17.31 -10.71
C HIS A 412 -0.47 -16.83 -12.13
N TYR A 413 -0.17 -17.63 -13.16
CA TYR A 413 -0.45 -17.29 -14.57
C TYR A 413 -1.91 -16.86 -14.75
N GLY A 414 -2.12 -15.69 -15.34
CA GLY A 414 -3.45 -15.13 -15.58
C GLY A 414 -4.22 -14.66 -14.33
N ARG A 415 -3.64 -14.78 -13.14
CA ARG A 415 -4.30 -14.53 -11.85
C ARG A 415 -3.60 -13.44 -11.05
N ILE A 416 -2.30 -13.58 -10.81
CA ILE A 416 -1.46 -12.62 -10.09
C ILE A 416 -0.32 -12.21 -11.01
N CYS A 417 -0.08 -10.91 -11.17
CA CYS A 417 1.00 -10.44 -12.01
C CYS A 417 2.38 -10.86 -11.45
N PRO A 418 3.25 -11.47 -12.27
CA PRO A 418 4.59 -11.87 -11.84
C PRO A 418 5.59 -10.69 -11.77
N ILE A 419 5.27 -9.57 -12.42
CA ILE A 419 6.15 -8.41 -12.56
C ILE A 419 5.86 -7.36 -11.48
N GLU A 420 4.59 -7.06 -11.22
CA GLU A 420 4.22 -5.95 -10.35
C GLU A 420 4.29 -6.34 -8.87
N THR A 421 5.43 -6.04 -8.24
CA THR A 421 5.62 -6.13 -6.79
C THR A 421 6.54 -5.00 -6.30
N PRO A 422 6.46 -4.55 -5.03
CA PRO A 422 7.39 -3.58 -4.50
C PRO A 422 8.84 -4.13 -4.46
N GLU A 423 9.82 -3.34 -4.90
CA GLU A 423 11.26 -3.70 -4.85
C GLU A 423 11.81 -3.87 -3.42
N GLY A 424 11.11 -3.30 -2.44
CA GLY A 424 11.53 -3.29 -1.06
C GLY A 424 11.33 -4.63 -0.34
N PRO A 425 11.36 -4.62 1.00
CA PRO A 425 11.29 -5.84 1.79
C PRO A 425 9.92 -6.53 1.79
N ASN A 426 8.94 -5.94 1.11
CA ASN A 426 7.61 -6.50 0.86
C ASN A 426 7.53 -7.22 -0.51
N ALA A 427 8.64 -7.35 -1.24
CA ALA A 427 8.71 -8.10 -2.51
C ALA A 427 8.10 -9.50 -2.36
N GLY A 428 7.22 -9.87 -3.29
CA GLY A 428 6.50 -11.15 -3.32
C GLY A 428 5.34 -11.28 -2.33
N LEU A 429 5.29 -10.45 -1.27
CA LEU A 429 4.19 -10.47 -0.28
C LEU A 429 3.02 -9.57 -0.68
N ILE A 430 3.30 -8.60 -1.55
CA ILE A 430 2.30 -7.71 -2.14
C ILE A 430 2.40 -7.86 -3.65
N GLY A 431 1.28 -8.23 -4.27
CA GLY A 431 1.14 -8.33 -5.72
C GLY A 431 -0.12 -7.61 -6.19
N SER A 432 -0.29 -7.55 -7.50
CA SER A 432 -1.50 -7.04 -8.14
C SER A 432 -2.21 -8.16 -8.89
N LEU A 433 -3.54 -8.08 -8.95
CA LEU A 433 -4.33 -8.96 -9.79
C LEU A 433 -3.98 -8.75 -11.27
N ALA A 434 -3.94 -9.83 -12.05
CA ALA A 434 -3.71 -9.75 -13.49
C ALA A 434 -4.89 -9.05 -14.22
N THR A 435 -4.73 -8.70 -15.50
CA THR A 435 -5.73 -7.94 -16.28
C THR A 435 -7.11 -8.61 -16.28
N HIS A 436 -7.18 -9.91 -16.56
CA HIS A 436 -8.42 -10.67 -16.68
C HIS A 436 -8.77 -11.49 -15.43
N GLY A 437 -7.94 -11.44 -14.39
CA GLY A 437 -8.23 -12.16 -13.15
C GLY A 437 -9.57 -11.71 -12.56
N ARG A 438 -10.33 -12.67 -12.02
CA ARG A 438 -11.56 -12.43 -11.26
C ARG A 438 -11.54 -13.27 -10.00
N VAL A 439 -12.23 -12.82 -8.95
CA VAL A 439 -12.42 -13.61 -7.72
C VAL A 439 -13.83 -14.17 -7.73
N ASN A 440 -13.96 -15.49 -7.55
CA ASN A 440 -15.26 -16.17 -7.46
C ASN A 440 -15.85 -16.12 -6.05
N ASP A 441 -17.05 -16.68 -5.88
CA ASP A 441 -17.79 -16.65 -4.61
C ASP A 441 -17.08 -17.40 -3.47
N PHE A 442 -16.19 -18.35 -3.80
CA PHE A 442 -15.36 -19.07 -2.82
C PHE A 442 -14.07 -18.33 -2.45
N GLY A 443 -13.75 -17.23 -3.14
CA GLY A 443 -12.53 -16.46 -2.95
C GLY A 443 -11.34 -16.99 -3.74
N PHE A 444 -11.49 -17.93 -4.67
CA PHE A 444 -10.41 -18.34 -5.56
C PHE A 444 -10.31 -17.38 -6.74
N ILE A 445 -9.08 -17.21 -7.25
CA ILE A 445 -8.85 -16.38 -8.44
C ILE A 445 -9.03 -17.26 -9.68
N GLU A 446 -9.93 -16.84 -10.55
CA GLU A 446 -10.21 -17.46 -11.83
C GLU A 446 -9.63 -16.63 -12.97
N THR A 447 -9.35 -17.29 -14.08
CA THR A 447 -8.86 -16.65 -15.31
C THR A 447 -9.57 -17.27 -16.52
N PRO A 448 -9.88 -16.48 -17.57
CA PRO A 448 -10.70 -16.95 -18.69
C PRO A 448 -9.88 -17.67 -19.77
N PHE A 449 -10.50 -18.64 -20.45
CA PHE A 449 -9.92 -19.38 -21.58
C PHE A 449 -10.96 -19.69 -22.67
N TYR A 450 -10.52 -19.75 -23.93
CA TYR A 450 -11.33 -20.26 -25.04
C TYR A 450 -11.21 -21.78 -25.14
N ARG A 451 -12.33 -22.44 -25.38
CA ARG A 451 -12.38 -23.89 -25.60
C ARG A 451 -11.87 -24.23 -27.00
N VAL A 452 -11.10 -25.31 -27.09
CA VAL A 452 -10.63 -25.89 -28.36
C VAL A 452 -11.41 -27.17 -28.66
N GLU A 453 -11.88 -27.32 -29.89
CA GLU A 453 -12.56 -28.52 -30.37
C GLU A 453 -11.93 -28.97 -31.68
N ASN A 454 -11.32 -30.17 -31.70
CA ASN A 454 -10.64 -30.74 -32.87
C ASN A 454 -9.63 -29.75 -33.52
N GLY A 455 -8.77 -29.12 -32.71
CA GLY A 455 -7.77 -28.16 -33.20
C GLY A 455 -8.32 -26.78 -33.60
N ARG A 456 -9.62 -26.53 -33.42
CA ARG A 456 -10.26 -25.24 -33.68
C ARG A 456 -10.57 -24.48 -32.39
N VAL A 457 -10.07 -23.26 -32.27
CA VAL A 457 -10.37 -22.34 -31.17
C VAL A 457 -11.76 -21.73 -31.34
N ARG A 458 -12.67 -22.05 -30.42
CA ARG A 458 -14.07 -21.58 -30.46
C ARG A 458 -14.21 -20.17 -29.88
N ARG A 459 -13.90 -19.16 -30.69
CA ARG A 459 -14.11 -17.73 -30.33
C ARG A 459 -15.59 -17.29 -30.42
N ASP A 460 -16.44 -18.11 -31.01
CA ASP A 460 -17.89 -17.91 -31.10
C ASP A 460 -18.63 -18.19 -29.78
N ILE A 461 -17.99 -18.92 -28.86
CA ILE A 461 -18.51 -19.23 -27.52
C ILE A 461 -17.82 -18.32 -26.51
N PRO A 462 -18.54 -17.78 -25.49
CA PRO A 462 -17.91 -16.99 -24.44
C PRO A 462 -16.82 -17.81 -23.70
N PRO A 463 -15.72 -17.16 -23.27
CA PRO A 463 -14.64 -17.84 -22.59
C PRO A 463 -15.08 -18.38 -21.21
N VAL A 464 -14.50 -19.50 -20.81
CA VAL A 464 -14.78 -20.16 -19.54
C VAL A 464 -13.75 -19.70 -18.50
N TYR A 465 -14.23 -19.25 -17.35
CA TYR A 465 -13.37 -18.91 -16.20
C TYR A 465 -13.04 -20.18 -15.43
N MET A 466 -11.74 -20.41 -15.19
CA MET A 466 -11.25 -21.62 -14.51
C MET A 466 -10.37 -21.28 -13.31
N THR A 467 -10.56 -22.04 -12.24
CA THR A 467 -9.70 -22.00 -11.05
C THR A 467 -8.35 -22.67 -11.32
N ALA A 468 -7.36 -22.45 -10.45
CA ALA A 468 -6.02 -23.02 -10.65
C ALA A 468 -6.01 -24.55 -10.58
N ASP A 469 -6.86 -25.15 -9.74
CA ASP A 469 -6.98 -26.60 -9.61
C ASP A 469 -7.73 -27.26 -10.76
N GLU A 470 -8.65 -26.56 -11.42
CA GLU A 470 -9.30 -27.04 -12.64
C GLU A 470 -8.34 -26.98 -13.86
N GLU A 471 -7.50 -25.95 -13.92
CA GLU A 471 -6.50 -25.77 -14.98
C GLU A 471 -5.44 -26.89 -14.99
N ASP A 472 -5.00 -27.37 -13.82
CA ASP A 472 -3.90 -28.35 -13.71
C ASP A 472 -4.19 -29.68 -14.43
N ASP A 473 -5.46 -30.09 -14.52
CA ASP A 473 -5.88 -31.33 -15.20
C ASP A 473 -6.16 -31.15 -16.71
N LEU A 474 -5.94 -29.96 -17.26
CA LEU A 474 -6.22 -29.60 -18.66
C LEU A 474 -4.95 -29.16 -19.39
N ARG A 475 -4.90 -29.38 -20.70
CA ARG A 475 -3.79 -28.90 -21.55
C ARG A 475 -4.12 -27.51 -22.09
N VAL A 476 -3.40 -26.51 -21.60
CA VAL A 476 -3.68 -25.09 -21.90
C VAL A 476 -2.54 -24.47 -22.71
N ALA A 477 -2.86 -23.98 -23.89
CA ALA A 477 -1.92 -23.22 -24.73
C ALA A 477 -1.94 -21.71 -24.40
N ALA A 478 -0.85 -21.02 -24.76
CA ALA A 478 -0.72 -19.58 -24.59
C ALA A 478 -1.58 -18.79 -25.60
N GLY A 479 -1.81 -17.50 -25.31
CA GLY A 479 -2.75 -16.65 -26.05
C GLY A 479 -2.17 -15.99 -27.30
N ASP A 480 -0.87 -16.16 -27.54
CA ASP A 480 -0.08 -15.68 -28.68
C ASP A 480 -0.05 -16.68 -29.86
N LEU A 481 -0.83 -17.74 -29.77
CA LEU A 481 -0.80 -18.83 -30.73
C LEU A 481 -1.40 -18.42 -32.09
N PRO A 482 -0.69 -18.66 -33.21
CA PRO A 482 -1.17 -18.31 -34.54
C PRO A 482 -2.34 -19.22 -34.96
N THR A 483 -3.43 -18.59 -35.43
CA THR A 483 -4.63 -19.27 -35.93
C THR A 483 -4.98 -18.79 -37.34
N ASP A 484 -5.58 -19.66 -38.15
CA ASP A 484 -6.17 -19.26 -39.44
C ASP A 484 -7.47 -18.44 -39.26
N ALA A 485 -8.07 -18.01 -40.38
CA ALA A 485 -9.30 -17.21 -40.38
C ALA A 485 -10.53 -17.97 -39.81
N ASP A 486 -10.52 -19.29 -39.86
CA ASP A 486 -11.60 -20.15 -39.35
C ASP A 486 -11.38 -20.55 -37.87
N GLY A 487 -10.21 -20.24 -37.32
CA GLY A 487 -9.80 -20.47 -35.93
C GLY A 487 -9.00 -21.75 -35.70
N TYR A 488 -8.51 -22.42 -36.74
CA TYR A 488 -7.64 -23.58 -36.60
C TYR A 488 -6.21 -23.16 -36.24
N ILE A 489 -5.62 -23.93 -35.33
CA ILE A 489 -4.26 -23.72 -34.83
C ILE A 489 -3.24 -24.05 -35.93
N LEU A 490 -2.27 -23.15 -36.14
CA LEU A 490 -1.18 -23.33 -37.10
C LEU A 490 0.03 -23.96 -36.40
N GLY A 491 0.56 -25.05 -36.97
CA GLY A 491 1.77 -25.74 -36.51
C GLY A 491 1.50 -27.12 -35.88
N ASP A 492 2.47 -28.03 -36.01
CA ASP A 492 2.33 -29.44 -35.60
C ASP A 492 2.73 -29.70 -34.14
N ALA A 493 3.51 -28.79 -33.54
CA ALA A 493 4.07 -28.94 -32.20
C ALA A 493 3.89 -27.66 -31.40
N ILE A 494 2.93 -27.68 -30.48
CA ILE A 494 2.51 -26.51 -29.70
C ILE A 494 2.95 -26.66 -28.25
N PRO A 495 3.60 -25.64 -27.66
CA PRO A 495 3.89 -25.64 -26.23
C PRO A 495 2.59 -25.42 -25.44
N VAL A 496 2.32 -26.32 -24.50
CA VAL A 496 1.18 -26.29 -23.59
C VAL A 496 1.64 -26.39 -22.14
N ARG A 497 0.85 -25.82 -21.24
CA ARG A 497 0.99 -26.02 -19.80
C ARG A 497 0.09 -27.17 -19.38
N TYR A 498 0.65 -28.13 -18.65
CA TYR A 498 -0.08 -29.27 -18.09
C TYR A 498 0.53 -29.65 -16.74
N ARG A 499 -0.29 -29.68 -15.67
CA ARG A 499 0.17 -29.94 -14.30
C ARG A 499 1.38 -29.12 -13.89
N GLN A 500 1.33 -27.81 -14.15
CA GLN A 500 2.36 -26.83 -13.79
C GLN A 500 3.68 -26.94 -14.58
N ASP A 501 3.83 -27.94 -15.45
CA ASP A 501 4.99 -28.13 -16.32
C ASP A 501 4.68 -27.71 -17.77
N PHE A 502 5.74 -27.42 -18.53
CA PHE A 502 5.65 -27.16 -19.97
C PHE A 502 5.83 -28.47 -20.75
N ALA A 503 4.83 -28.82 -21.55
CA ALA A 503 4.84 -29.96 -22.46
C ALA A 503 4.64 -29.48 -23.90
N VAL A 504 4.91 -30.35 -24.88
CA VAL A 504 4.65 -30.09 -26.30
C VAL A 504 3.65 -31.11 -26.79
N THR A 505 2.57 -30.66 -27.43
CA THR A 505 1.49 -31.53 -27.93
C THR A 505 1.04 -31.12 -29.33
N VAL A 506 0.20 -31.97 -29.94
CA VAL A 506 -0.43 -31.68 -31.23
C VAL A 506 -1.71 -30.83 -31.04
N PRO A 507 -2.14 -30.06 -32.05
CA PRO A 507 -3.34 -29.21 -31.96
C PRO A 507 -4.62 -29.91 -31.51
N GLU A 508 -4.80 -31.19 -31.85
CA GLU A 508 -6.00 -31.96 -31.52
C GLU A 508 -6.10 -32.33 -30.04
N GLU A 509 -4.97 -32.34 -29.32
CA GLU A 509 -4.92 -32.66 -27.89
C GLU A 509 -5.07 -31.43 -26.98
N ILE A 510 -5.12 -30.23 -27.56
CA ILE A 510 -5.26 -28.98 -26.81
C ILE A 510 -6.71 -28.84 -26.36
N ASP A 511 -6.92 -28.62 -25.06
CA ASP A 511 -8.25 -28.45 -24.49
C ASP A 511 -8.69 -26.97 -24.51
N TYR A 512 -7.77 -26.05 -24.18
CA TYR A 512 -8.04 -24.63 -24.03
C TYR A 512 -6.88 -23.74 -24.47
N VAL A 513 -7.21 -22.49 -24.84
CA VAL A 513 -6.26 -21.44 -25.23
C VAL A 513 -6.54 -20.17 -24.41
N ALA A 514 -5.50 -19.50 -23.92
CA ALA A 514 -5.65 -18.23 -23.21
C ALA A 514 -6.29 -17.14 -24.09
N VAL A 515 -7.04 -16.22 -23.50
CA VAL A 515 -7.83 -15.22 -24.25
C VAL A 515 -6.93 -14.18 -24.91
N SER A 516 -5.84 -13.81 -24.24
CA SER A 516 -4.97 -12.72 -24.66
C SER A 516 -3.56 -12.87 -24.09
N PRO A 517 -2.50 -12.44 -24.80
CA PRO A 517 -1.14 -12.45 -24.27
C PRO A 517 -0.99 -11.52 -23.05
N VAL A 518 -1.75 -10.42 -22.94
CA VAL A 518 -1.69 -9.53 -21.76
C VAL A 518 -2.40 -10.10 -20.52
N GLN A 519 -3.03 -11.27 -20.63
CA GLN A 519 -3.72 -11.95 -19.52
C GLN A 519 -2.80 -12.19 -18.32
N ILE A 520 -1.49 -12.38 -18.54
CA ILE A 520 -0.51 -12.72 -17.50
C ILE A 520 -0.05 -11.54 -16.64
N ILE A 521 -0.19 -10.31 -17.13
CA ILE A 521 0.37 -9.11 -16.50
C ILE A 521 -0.71 -8.28 -15.83
N SER A 522 -0.32 -7.30 -14.99
CA SER A 522 -1.24 -6.35 -14.37
C SER A 522 -1.57 -5.20 -15.33
N VAL A 523 -2.54 -4.37 -14.93
CA VAL A 523 -2.94 -3.18 -15.69
C VAL A 523 -1.76 -2.22 -15.87
N ALA A 524 -1.01 -1.91 -14.80
CA ALA A 524 0.12 -0.98 -14.89
C ALA A 524 1.25 -1.50 -15.79
N THR A 525 1.55 -2.80 -15.71
CA THR A 525 2.56 -3.43 -16.56
C THR A 525 2.10 -3.50 -18.03
N SER A 526 0.80 -3.66 -18.29
CA SER A 526 0.23 -3.68 -19.64
C SER A 526 0.22 -2.33 -20.38
N LEU A 527 0.59 -1.24 -19.69
CA LEU A 527 0.75 0.10 -20.29
C LEU A 527 2.19 0.38 -20.78
N ILE A 528 3.10 -0.61 -20.64
CA ILE A 528 4.46 -0.55 -21.17
C ILE A 528 4.43 -1.14 -22.59
N PRO A 529 4.67 -0.35 -23.65
CA PRO A 529 4.79 -0.89 -25.01
C PRO A 529 6.08 -1.73 -25.12
N PHE A 530 6.17 -2.66 -26.07
CA PHE A 530 7.39 -3.46 -26.29
C PHE A 530 7.94 -4.16 -25.03
N LEU A 531 7.05 -4.57 -24.12
CA LEU A 531 7.39 -5.18 -22.83
C LEU A 531 8.25 -6.44 -22.97
N GLU A 532 8.04 -7.20 -24.04
CA GLU A 532 8.77 -8.40 -24.42
C GLU A 532 10.28 -8.15 -24.65
N HIS A 533 10.67 -6.90 -24.92
CA HIS A 533 12.07 -6.48 -25.12
C HIS A 533 12.74 -5.92 -23.84
N ASP A 534 12.03 -5.99 -22.70
CA ASP A 534 12.52 -5.54 -21.41
C ASP A 534 12.75 -6.70 -20.43
N ASP A 535 13.88 -6.67 -19.74
CA ASP A 535 14.12 -7.54 -18.58
C ASP A 535 13.05 -7.32 -17.50
N ALA A 536 12.63 -8.42 -16.87
CA ALA A 536 11.56 -8.41 -15.87
C ALA A 536 11.83 -7.44 -14.71
N ASN A 537 13.09 -7.27 -14.28
CA ASN A 537 13.42 -6.34 -13.19
C ASN A 537 13.22 -4.88 -13.62
N ARG A 538 13.45 -4.56 -14.90
CA ARG A 538 13.25 -3.22 -15.45
C ARG A 538 11.78 -2.94 -15.74
N ALA A 539 11.06 -3.92 -16.24
CA ALA A 539 9.60 -3.84 -16.36
C ALA A 539 8.92 -3.63 -15.00
N LEU A 540 9.39 -4.30 -13.94
CA LEU A 540 8.93 -4.10 -12.56
C LEU A 540 9.13 -2.65 -12.11
N MET A 541 10.32 -2.11 -12.34
CA MET A 541 10.65 -0.71 -12.05
C MET A 541 9.75 0.25 -12.84
N GLY A 542 9.55 0.00 -14.14
CA GLY A 542 8.69 0.79 -15.02
C GLY A 542 7.24 0.83 -14.54
N SER A 543 6.65 -0.33 -14.26
CA SER A 543 5.29 -0.48 -13.71
C SER A 543 5.14 0.26 -12.38
N ASN A 544 6.13 0.15 -11.49
CA ASN A 544 6.14 0.86 -10.21
C ASN A 544 6.25 2.39 -10.36
N MET A 545 7.06 2.88 -11.30
CA MET A 545 7.31 4.31 -11.51
C MET A 545 6.15 5.02 -12.19
N GLN A 546 5.40 4.35 -13.06
CA GLN A 546 4.17 4.92 -13.62
C GLN A 546 3.18 5.34 -12.53
N ARG A 547 3.10 4.60 -11.42
CA ARG A 547 2.26 4.97 -10.25
C ARG A 547 2.79 6.17 -9.47
N GLN A 548 4.07 6.49 -9.62
CA GLN A 548 4.72 7.63 -8.97
C GLN A 548 4.70 8.90 -9.85
N ALA A 549 4.16 8.82 -11.07
CA ALA A 549 4.09 9.95 -11.98
C ALA A 549 3.15 11.05 -11.45
N VAL A 550 3.61 12.29 -11.44
CA VAL A 550 2.85 13.44 -10.93
C VAL A 550 1.95 14.00 -12.05
N PRO A 551 0.68 14.33 -11.77
CA PRO A 551 -0.19 14.98 -12.75
C PRO A 551 0.39 16.34 -13.16
N LEU A 552 0.61 16.48 -14.47
CA LEU A 552 1.14 17.69 -15.07
C LEU A 552 0.03 18.73 -15.29
N LEU A 553 0.43 19.98 -15.42
CA LEU A 553 -0.49 21.08 -15.73
C LEU A 553 -1.17 20.87 -17.08
N ARG A 554 -0.46 20.29 -18.05
CA ARG A 554 -0.96 19.95 -19.38
C ARG A 554 -0.64 18.48 -19.65
N PRO A 555 -1.51 17.54 -19.25
CA PRO A 555 -1.32 16.14 -19.59
C PRO A 555 -1.33 15.96 -21.10
N GLU A 556 -0.47 15.07 -21.59
CA GLU A 556 -0.37 14.71 -23.00
C GLU A 556 -0.40 13.18 -23.13
N ARG A 557 -1.24 12.67 -24.03
CA ARG A 557 -1.35 11.24 -24.33
C ARG A 557 -0.10 10.73 -25.06
N PRO A 558 0.35 9.50 -24.80
CA PRO A 558 1.52 8.95 -25.48
C PRO A 558 1.27 8.79 -26.98
N LEU A 559 2.28 9.08 -27.81
CA LEU A 559 2.24 8.77 -29.26
C LEU A 559 2.26 7.26 -29.52
N VAL A 560 2.99 6.52 -28.68
CA VAL A 560 3.05 5.05 -28.68
C VAL A 560 2.35 4.54 -27.42
N GLY A 561 1.09 4.14 -27.56
CA GLY A 561 0.29 3.53 -26.48
C GLY A 561 0.16 2.03 -26.63
N THR A 562 -0.49 1.37 -25.67
CA THR A 562 -0.87 -0.05 -25.76
C THR A 562 -2.34 -0.27 -26.12
N GLY A 563 -3.15 0.78 -26.06
CA GLY A 563 -4.59 0.74 -26.32
C GLY A 563 -5.44 0.50 -25.07
N LEU A 564 -4.81 0.21 -23.93
CA LEU A 564 -5.48 -0.04 -22.65
C LEU A 564 -5.65 1.24 -21.80
N GLU A 565 -5.04 2.35 -22.21
CA GLU A 565 -5.07 3.64 -21.51
C GLU A 565 -6.50 4.17 -21.33
N ALA A 566 -7.35 4.04 -22.36
CA ALA A 566 -8.73 4.51 -22.33
C ALA A 566 -9.57 3.77 -21.29
N GLN A 567 -9.40 2.44 -21.20
CA GLN A 567 -10.13 1.64 -20.23
C GLN A 567 -9.61 1.89 -18.81
N ALA A 568 -8.29 1.94 -18.63
CA ALA A 568 -7.70 2.22 -17.33
C ALA A 568 -8.14 3.61 -16.80
N ALA A 569 -8.26 4.62 -17.66
CA ALA A 569 -8.78 5.94 -17.29
C ALA A 569 -10.24 5.86 -16.84
N ARG A 570 -11.12 5.21 -17.61
CA ARG A 570 -12.54 5.04 -17.27
C ARG A 570 -12.75 4.29 -15.96
N ASP A 571 -12.11 3.14 -15.81
CA ASP A 571 -12.29 2.27 -14.65
C ASP A 571 -11.65 2.84 -13.37
N SER A 572 -10.68 3.75 -13.48
CA SER A 572 -10.15 4.48 -12.32
C SER A 572 -11.23 5.30 -11.57
N GLY A 573 -12.27 5.70 -12.30
CA GLY A 573 -13.34 6.58 -11.82
C GLY A 573 -12.93 8.04 -11.68
N MET A 574 -11.83 8.45 -12.33
CA MET A 574 -11.33 9.83 -12.26
C MET A 574 -11.76 10.72 -13.43
N VAL A 575 -12.09 10.10 -14.56
CA VAL A 575 -12.81 10.75 -15.66
C VAL A 575 -14.31 10.68 -15.38
N ILE A 576 -15.06 11.72 -15.78
CA ILE A 576 -16.52 11.72 -15.64
C ILE A 576 -17.12 11.04 -16.85
N VAL A 577 -17.95 10.03 -16.62
CA VAL A 577 -18.61 9.24 -17.67
C VAL A 577 -20.12 9.51 -17.64
N SER A 578 -20.72 9.67 -18.82
CA SER A 578 -22.17 9.85 -18.95
C SER A 578 -22.90 8.58 -18.54
N ARG A 579 -23.93 8.73 -17.70
CA ARG A 579 -24.76 7.61 -17.22
C ARG A 579 -25.92 7.32 -18.18
N THR A 580 -26.32 8.32 -18.96
CA THR A 580 -27.45 8.27 -19.88
C THR A 580 -27.03 8.83 -21.24
N ALA A 581 -27.68 8.36 -22.31
CA ALA A 581 -27.56 8.98 -23.62
C ALA A 581 -28.45 10.22 -23.68
N GLY A 582 -27.98 11.28 -24.33
CA GLY A 582 -28.69 12.57 -24.34
C GLY A 582 -27.89 13.70 -24.94
N ASP A 583 -28.45 14.90 -24.90
CA ASP A 583 -27.81 16.12 -25.42
C ASP A 583 -27.26 16.97 -24.28
N VAL A 584 -26.06 17.52 -24.47
CA VAL A 584 -25.44 18.40 -23.48
C VAL A 584 -26.10 19.78 -23.52
N VAL A 585 -26.84 20.12 -22.48
CA VAL A 585 -27.59 21.40 -22.40
C VAL A 585 -26.75 22.52 -21.83
N TYR A 586 -25.83 22.21 -20.91
CA TYR A 586 -25.00 23.20 -20.23
C TYR A 586 -23.61 22.62 -19.91
N VAL A 587 -22.59 23.45 -20.10
CA VAL A 587 -21.19 23.13 -19.75
C VAL A 587 -20.54 24.38 -19.19
N ASP A 588 -19.97 24.27 -18.01
CA ASP A 588 -19.00 25.22 -17.48
C ASP A 588 -17.79 24.48 -16.89
N ALA A 589 -16.93 25.21 -16.17
CA ALA A 589 -15.74 24.62 -15.58
C ALA A 589 -16.04 23.71 -14.36
N ASP A 590 -17.22 23.82 -13.75
CA ASP A 590 -17.62 23.23 -12.46
C ASP A 590 -18.76 22.20 -12.58
N LEU A 591 -19.49 22.19 -13.69
CA LEU A 591 -20.74 21.46 -13.89
C LEU A 591 -20.97 21.16 -15.38
N VAL A 592 -21.34 19.92 -15.67
CA VAL A 592 -21.88 19.49 -16.97
C VAL A 592 -23.31 19.00 -16.78
N GLN A 593 -24.22 19.40 -17.68
CA GLN A 593 -25.61 18.95 -17.67
C GLN A 593 -25.98 18.23 -18.96
N VAL A 594 -26.49 17.01 -18.83
CA VAL A 594 -26.96 16.18 -19.95
C VAL A 594 -28.47 15.99 -19.82
N GLN A 595 -29.22 16.32 -20.86
CA GLN A 595 -30.65 16.06 -20.92
C GLN A 595 -30.91 14.76 -21.66
N ASP A 596 -31.60 13.82 -21.01
CA ASP A 596 -31.98 12.55 -21.62
C ASP A 596 -33.15 12.73 -22.62
N ALA A 597 -33.48 11.66 -23.33
CA ALA A 597 -34.61 11.64 -24.27
C ALA A 597 -35.98 11.86 -23.59
N GLU A 598 -36.08 11.67 -22.28
CA GLU A 598 -37.29 11.89 -21.46
C GLU A 598 -37.40 13.35 -20.99
N GLY A 599 -36.41 14.18 -21.30
CA GLY A 599 -36.34 15.60 -20.93
C GLY A 599 -35.79 15.87 -19.53
N LYS A 600 -35.34 14.84 -18.80
CA LYS A 600 -34.75 14.96 -17.47
C LYS A 600 -33.28 15.37 -17.57
N VAL A 601 -32.89 16.35 -16.75
CA VAL A 601 -31.53 16.88 -16.71
C VAL A 601 -30.71 16.18 -15.64
N HIS A 602 -29.58 15.61 -16.05
CA HIS A 602 -28.59 14.96 -15.20
C HIS A 602 -27.41 15.90 -14.97
N ASN A 603 -27.11 16.19 -13.70
CA ASN A 603 -26.04 17.09 -13.29
C ASN A 603 -24.76 16.30 -12.92
N TYR A 604 -23.63 16.74 -13.48
CA TYR A 604 -22.31 16.16 -13.24
C TYR A 604 -21.36 17.24 -12.70
N PRO A 605 -21.20 17.37 -11.37
CA PRO A 605 -20.27 18.33 -10.79
C PRO A 605 -18.82 17.89 -11.04
N LEU A 606 -17.96 18.86 -11.35
CA LEU A 606 -16.54 18.67 -11.65
C LEU A 606 -15.68 19.06 -10.45
N GLN A 607 -14.61 18.31 -10.21
CA GLN A 607 -13.63 18.58 -9.16
C GLN A 607 -12.61 19.63 -9.62
N LYS A 608 -12.46 20.73 -8.89
CA LYS A 608 -11.48 21.79 -9.20
C LYS A 608 -10.49 21.99 -8.07
N TYR A 609 -9.20 21.95 -8.43
CA TYR A 609 -8.07 22.22 -7.52
C TYR A 609 -8.20 21.56 -6.14
N GLN A 610 -8.76 20.35 -6.10
CA GLN A 610 -8.89 19.60 -4.86
C GLN A 610 -7.55 18.95 -4.51
N ARG A 611 -7.22 18.92 -3.22
CA ARG A 611 -6.03 18.24 -2.72
C ARG A 611 -6.23 16.72 -2.74
N SER A 612 -5.25 15.98 -3.27
CA SER A 612 -5.18 14.51 -3.12
C SER A 612 -4.56 14.09 -1.78
N ASN A 613 -4.59 12.81 -1.46
CA ASN A 613 -3.90 12.28 -0.27
C ASN A 613 -2.38 12.52 -0.28
N GLN A 614 -1.74 12.57 -1.46
CA GLN A 614 -0.30 12.77 -1.67
C GLN A 614 0.04 14.22 -2.06
N ASP A 615 -0.82 15.18 -1.70
CA ASP A 615 -0.64 16.62 -1.93
C ASP A 615 -0.56 17.02 -3.42
N THR A 616 -0.96 16.12 -4.33
CA THR A 616 -1.13 16.43 -5.76
C THR A 616 -2.47 17.13 -6.01
N CYS A 617 -2.61 17.74 -7.19
CA CYS A 617 -3.82 18.44 -7.59
C CYS A 617 -4.80 17.54 -8.35
N LEU A 618 -6.01 17.40 -7.81
CA LEU A 618 -7.16 16.80 -8.47
C LEU A 618 -8.00 17.91 -9.12
N ASN A 619 -7.92 17.97 -10.44
CA ASN A 619 -8.63 18.90 -11.30
C ASN A 619 -9.22 18.16 -12.51
N GLN A 620 -10.50 18.41 -12.77
CA GLN A 620 -11.25 17.91 -13.92
C GLN A 620 -11.52 19.02 -14.94
N ARG A 621 -11.59 18.64 -16.22
CA ARG A 621 -11.77 19.56 -17.35
C ARG A 621 -12.86 19.02 -18.29
N PRO A 622 -13.91 19.79 -18.58
CA PRO A 622 -14.93 19.34 -19.52
C PRO A 622 -14.34 19.13 -20.92
N LEU A 623 -14.72 18.04 -21.57
CA LEU A 623 -14.36 17.72 -22.95
C LEU A 623 -15.49 18.02 -23.94
N VAL A 624 -16.73 17.96 -23.46
CA VAL A 624 -17.93 18.16 -24.28
C VAL A 624 -18.28 19.63 -24.43
N PHE A 625 -18.98 19.96 -25.51
CA PHE A 625 -19.52 21.28 -25.78
C PHE A 625 -21.05 21.27 -25.70
N GLN A 626 -21.64 22.43 -25.44
CA GLN A 626 -23.09 22.60 -25.47
C GLN A 626 -23.65 22.22 -26.84
N GLY A 627 -24.74 21.44 -26.86
CA GLY A 627 -25.39 20.92 -28.07
C GLY A 627 -24.77 19.63 -28.62
N MET A 628 -23.74 19.09 -27.99
CA MET A 628 -23.17 17.80 -28.36
C MET A 628 -24.06 16.65 -27.87
N HIS A 629 -24.33 15.69 -28.75
CA HIS A 629 -24.96 14.43 -28.37
C HIS A 629 -23.93 13.51 -27.71
N VAL A 630 -24.29 12.88 -26.59
CA VAL A 630 -23.43 11.96 -25.84
C VAL A 630 -24.11 10.62 -25.64
N GLU A 631 -23.32 9.55 -25.72
CA GLU A 631 -23.77 8.18 -25.46
C GLU A 631 -23.53 7.77 -24.00
N ALA A 632 -24.31 6.79 -23.52
CA ALA A 632 -24.05 6.20 -22.20
C ALA A 632 -22.67 5.51 -22.21
N GLY A 633 -21.82 5.81 -21.23
CA GLY A 633 -20.45 5.32 -21.18
C GLY A 633 -19.41 6.25 -21.84
N GLN A 634 -19.83 7.33 -22.51
CA GLN A 634 -18.91 8.32 -23.08
C GLN A 634 -18.30 9.22 -22.00
N VAL A 635 -17.02 9.58 -22.16
CA VAL A 635 -16.33 10.50 -21.25
C VAL A 635 -16.78 11.94 -21.51
N LEU A 636 -17.24 12.61 -20.44
CA LEU A 636 -17.71 14.00 -20.45
C LEU A 636 -16.61 14.98 -20.03
N ALA A 637 -15.72 14.56 -19.14
CA ALA A 637 -14.64 15.39 -18.60
C ALA A 637 -13.40 14.56 -18.26
N ASP A 638 -12.23 15.10 -18.59
CA ASP A 638 -10.93 14.54 -18.24
C ASP A 638 -10.57 14.79 -16.78
N GLY A 639 -9.77 13.87 -16.24
CA GLY A 639 -9.11 14.01 -14.93
C GLY A 639 -7.76 14.74 -15.02
N SER A 640 -6.98 14.65 -13.94
CA SER A 640 -5.74 15.45 -13.79
C SER A 640 -4.51 14.86 -14.49
N ALA A 641 -4.59 13.60 -14.88
CA ALA A 641 -3.57 12.89 -15.66
C ALA A 641 -4.27 12.07 -16.76
N ALA A 642 -5.18 12.74 -17.47
CA ALA A 642 -5.91 12.18 -18.59
C ALA A 642 -6.05 13.24 -19.69
N GLU A 643 -6.04 12.79 -20.93
CA GLU A 643 -6.31 13.61 -22.11
C GLU A 643 -7.19 12.81 -23.08
N GLY A 644 -8.35 13.37 -23.45
CA GLY A 644 -9.29 12.74 -24.38
C GLY A 644 -9.85 11.40 -23.86
N GLY A 645 -9.96 11.23 -22.54
CA GLY A 645 -10.40 9.99 -21.91
C GLY A 645 -9.34 8.88 -21.86
N GLU A 646 -8.08 9.13 -22.24
CA GLU A 646 -6.95 8.22 -22.12
C GLU A 646 -6.02 8.65 -20.96
N ILE A 647 -5.35 7.70 -20.31
CA ILE A 647 -4.34 8.01 -19.28
C ILE A 647 -3.17 8.78 -19.93
N ALA A 648 -2.78 9.89 -19.29
CA ALA A 648 -1.69 10.76 -19.70
C ALA A 648 -0.82 11.12 -18.48
N LEU A 649 0.24 10.33 -18.24
CA LEU A 649 1.12 10.44 -17.06
C LEU A 649 2.37 11.29 -17.29
N GLY A 650 2.72 11.58 -18.54
CA GLY A 650 3.97 12.21 -18.96
C GLY A 650 3.79 13.11 -20.17
N GLN A 651 4.87 13.28 -20.94
CA GLN A 651 4.92 14.11 -22.15
C GLN A 651 5.72 13.38 -23.23
N ASN A 652 5.38 13.63 -24.50
CA ASN A 652 6.19 13.19 -25.64
C ASN A 652 7.32 14.20 -25.85
N VAL A 653 8.58 13.76 -25.79
CA VAL A 653 9.75 14.62 -25.90
C VAL A 653 10.81 14.05 -26.84
N ILE A 654 11.54 14.92 -27.52
CA ILE A 654 12.61 14.52 -28.43
C ILE A 654 13.82 14.12 -27.60
N ILE A 655 14.21 12.85 -27.68
CA ILE A 655 15.34 12.30 -26.93
C ILE A 655 16.48 11.91 -27.87
N SER A 656 17.71 12.03 -27.36
CA SER A 656 18.92 11.57 -28.03
C SER A 656 19.73 10.65 -27.12
N TYR A 657 20.23 9.55 -27.67
CA TYR A 657 21.10 8.60 -26.95
C TYR A 657 22.58 8.86 -27.27
N MET A 658 23.18 9.80 -26.56
CA MET A 658 24.62 10.10 -26.65
C MET A 658 25.19 10.55 -25.30
N PRO A 659 26.45 10.27 -24.97
CA PRO A 659 27.10 10.91 -23.84
C PRO A 659 27.30 12.42 -24.10
N TRP A 660 27.11 13.25 -23.09
CA TRP A 660 27.27 14.71 -23.18
C TRP A 660 28.09 15.27 -22.02
N GLU A 661 29.39 15.51 -22.24
CA GLU A 661 30.30 16.19 -21.28
C GLU A 661 30.25 15.65 -19.83
N GLY A 662 29.86 14.39 -19.66
CA GLY A 662 29.65 13.78 -18.34
C GLY A 662 28.40 14.24 -17.58
N TYR A 663 27.58 15.14 -18.11
CA TYR A 663 26.34 15.58 -17.45
C TYR A 663 25.31 14.46 -17.37
N ASN A 664 25.28 13.54 -18.33
CA ASN A 664 24.46 12.34 -18.28
C ASN A 664 25.27 11.10 -17.88
N TYR A 665 26.27 11.26 -17.00
CA TYR A 665 27.02 10.13 -16.46
C TYR A 665 26.11 9.14 -15.72
N GLU A 666 26.26 7.85 -16.03
CA GLU A 666 25.38 6.77 -15.59
C GLU A 666 23.88 7.05 -15.83
N ASP A 667 23.15 7.40 -14.78
CA ASP A 667 21.70 7.62 -14.77
C ASP A 667 21.31 9.10 -14.74
N ALA A 668 22.28 10.01 -14.79
CA ALA A 668 21.96 11.41 -14.85
C ALA A 668 21.27 11.75 -16.18
N ILE A 669 20.30 12.66 -16.10
CA ILE A 669 19.54 13.13 -17.26
C ILE A 669 19.87 14.60 -17.50
N LEU A 670 20.20 14.91 -18.75
CA LEU A 670 20.38 16.27 -19.23
C LEU A 670 19.09 16.72 -19.92
N ILE A 671 18.61 17.91 -19.57
CA ILE A 671 17.38 18.46 -20.17
C ILE A 671 17.60 19.84 -20.78
N SER A 672 16.79 20.18 -21.78
CA SER A 672 16.70 21.51 -22.38
C SER A 672 15.93 22.50 -21.51
N GLU A 673 16.35 23.75 -21.52
CA GLU A 673 15.66 24.87 -20.89
C GLU A 673 14.24 25.09 -21.46
N ARG A 674 13.97 24.64 -22.69
CA ARG A 674 12.63 24.66 -23.32
C ARG A 674 11.56 24.09 -22.39
N LEU A 675 11.88 22.94 -21.78
CA LEU A 675 10.96 22.19 -20.93
C LEU A 675 10.56 22.97 -19.66
N VAL A 676 11.39 23.92 -19.22
CA VAL A 676 11.14 24.81 -18.09
C VAL A 676 10.34 26.05 -18.52
N PHE A 677 10.69 26.63 -19.67
CA PHE A 677 10.02 27.84 -20.18
C PHE A 677 8.59 27.57 -20.61
N GLU A 678 8.35 26.48 -21.33
CA GLU A 678 7.03 26.11 -21.85
C GLU A 678 6.14 25.39 -20.82
N ASP A 679 6.62 25.24 -19.58
CA ASP A 679 5.94 24.57 -18.48
C ASP A 679 5.57 23.10 -18.75
N VAL A 680 6.30 22.41 -19.64
CA VAL A 680 6.03 21.03 -20.09
C VAL A 680 5.90 20.05 -18.92
N TYR A 681 6.86 20.08 -18.00
CA TYR A 681 6.87 19.22 -16.80
C TYR A 681 6.52 19.97 -15.51
N THR A 682 5.54 20.87 -15.58
CA THR A 682 5.08 21.63 -14.41
C THR A 682 3.89 20.96 -13.74
N SER A 683 3.95 20.80 -12.42
CA SER A 683 2.88 20.22 -11.59
C SER A 683 2.32 21.24 -10.59
N ILE A 684 1.10 21.00 -10.12
CA ILE A 684 0.49 21.76 -9.02
C ILE A 684 0.43 20.86 -7.79
N HIS A 685 0.94 21.37 -6.68
CA HIS A 685 0.87 20.72 -5.37
C HIS A 685 0.02 21.58 -4.44
N VAL A 686 -0.85 20.95 -3.65
CA VAL A 686 -1.75 21.63 -2.72
C VAL A 686 -1.50 21.09 -1.33
N GLU A 687 -0.88 21.90 -0.50
CA GLU A 687 -0.55 21.55 0.89
C GLU A 687 -1.64 22.06 1.84
N LYS A 688 -1.90 21.27 2.88
CA LYS A 688 -2.90 21.58 3.91
C LYS A 688 -2.18 21.92 5.22
N PHE A 689 -2.27 23.17 5.66
CA PHE A 689 -1.87 23.59 7.00
C PHE A 689 -3.09 23.67 7.91
N GLU A 690 -2.93 23.22 9.15
CA GLU A 690 -4.03 23.13 10.11
C GLU A 690 -3.57 23.60 11.48
N ILE A 691 -4.40 24.42 12.13
CA ILE A 691 -4.21 24.84 13.51
C ILE A 691 -5.55 24.80 14.25
N GLU A 692 -5.48 24.41 15.51
CA GLU A 692 -6.62 24.34 16.41
C GLU A 692 -6.45 25.32 17.57
N ALA A 693 -7.57 25.92 17.97
CA ALA A 693 -7.72 26.74 19.16
C ALA A 693 -8.37 25.90 20.27
N ARG A 694 -7.60 25.63 21.33
CA ARG A 694 -8.01 24.73 22.42
C ARG A 694 -8.39 25.48 23.69
N GLN A 695 -9.21 24.83 24.50
CA GLN A 695 -9.42 25.26 25.88
C GLN A 695 -8.23 24.80 26.75
N THR A 696 -7.44 25.74 27.27
CA THR A 696 -6.38 25.44 28.24
C THR A 696 -6.86 25.65 29.67
N LYS A 697 -6.05 25.22 30.66
CA LYS A 697 -6.31 25.48 32.08
C LYS A 697 -6.21 26.96 32.45
N LEU A 698 -5.40 27.73 31.73
CA LEU A 698 -5.15 29.16 32.00
C LEU A 698 -6.13 30.08 31.28
N GLY A 699 -6.86 29.55 30.29
CA GLY A 699 -7.82 30.27 29.47
C GLY A 699 -7.99 29.62 28.09
N PRO A 700 -8.98 30.04 27.30
CA PRO A 700 -9.08 29.63 25.90
C PRO A 700 -7.90 30.16 25.09
N GLU A 701 -7.41 29.38 24.13
CA GLU A 701 -6.61 29.93 23.03
C GLU A 701 -7.53 30.69 22.07
N GLU A 702 -7.09 31.85 21.61
CA GLU A 702 -7.87 32.72 20.73
C GLU A 702 -7.16 32.88 19.39
N ILE A 703 -7.95 32.91 18.32
CA ILE A 703 -7.47 33.26 16.98
C ILE A 703 -7.81 34.73 16.77
N THR A 704 -6.79 35.56 16.56
CA THR A 704 -6.91 37.00 16.48
C THR A 704 -5.79 37.60 15.64
N ARG A 705 -6.07 38.76 15.04
CA ARG A 705 -5.09 39.60 14.36
C ARG A 705 -4.11 40.27 15.34
N GLU A 706 -4.51 40.45 16.61
CA GLU A 706 -3.71 41.13 17.63
C GLU A 706 -2.62 40.21 18.22
N ILE A 707 -1.51 40.06 17.48
CA ILE A 707 -0.40 39.19 17.86
C ILE A 707 0.69 40.00 18.57
N PRO A 708 1.21 39.55 19.73
CA PRO A 708 2.27 40.27 20.43
C PRO A 708 3.60 40.25 19.68
N ASN A 709 4.32 41.39 19.68
CA ASN A 709 5.67 41.54 19.13
C ASN A 709 5.80 41.29 17.62
N VAL A 710 4.71 41.43 16.87
CA VAL A 710 4.69 41.32 15.40
C VAL A 710 4.40 42.69 14.79
N GLY A 711 5.15 43.08 13.75
CA GLY A 711 4.96 44.34 13.03
C GLY A 711 3.75 44.31 12.08
N GLU A 712 3.18 45.48 11.78
CA GLU A 712 2.00 45.62 10.89
C GLU A 712 2.22 45.04 9.49
N ASP A 713 3.45 45.08 8.96
CA ASP A 713 3.76 44.54 7.63
C ASP A 713 3.45 43.04 7.53
N SER A 714 3.77 42.26 8.57
CA SER A 714 3.48 40.82 8.62
C SER A 714 1.99 40.51 8.81
N LEU A 715 1.20 41.48 9.31
CA LEU A 715 -0.25 41.33 9.53
C LEU A 715 -1.08 41.79 8.34
N ARG A 716 -0.45 42.42 7.33
CA ARG A 716 -1.15 43.04 6.18
C ARG A 716 -2.07 42.09 5.43
N GLN A 717 -1.64 40.83 5.28
CA GLN A 717 -2.39 39.83 4.52
C GLN A 717 -3.51 39.13 5.33
N LEU A 718 -3.50 39.28 6.66
CA LEU A 718 -4.54 38.72 7.52
C LEU A 718 -5.85 39.53 7.39
N ASP A 719 -6.96 38.88 7.66
CA ASP A 719 -8.26 39.51 7.84
C ASP A 719 -8.40 40.10 9.26
N GLU A 720 -9.60 40.53 9.64
CA GLU A 720 -9.91 41.07 10.97
C GLU A 720 -9.88 39.97 12.05
N GLY A 721 -10.17 38.72 11.69
CA GLY A 721 -10.13 37.55 12.57
C GLY A 721 -8.72 36.99 12.79
N GLY A 722 -7.70 37.50 12.08
CA GLY A 722 -6.34 36.99 12.13
C GLY A 722 -6.08 35.79 11.22
N ILE A 723 -6.93 35.55 10.22
CA ILE A 723 -6.79 34.46 9.25
C ILE A 723 -6.34 35.03 7.90
N ILE A 724 -5.47 34.32 7.19
CA ILE A 724 -4.98 34.73 5.88
C ILE A 724 -6.08 34.82 4.83
N ARG A 725 -6.04 35.84 3.97
CA ARG A 725 -7.01 36.02 2.87
C ARG A 725 -6.78 35.03 1.74
N ILE A 726 -7.87 34.52 1.16
CA ILE A 726 -7.81 33.71 -0.06
C ILE A 726 -7.20 34.53 -1.21
N GLY A 727 -6.30 33.92 -1.96
CA GLY A 727 -5.58 34.53 -3.06
C GLY A 727 -4.30 35.27 -2.67
N ALA A 728 -3.98 35.37 -1.37
CA ALA A 728 -2.72 35.93 -0.89
C ALA A 728 -1.52 35.06 -1.31
N TRP A 729 -0.40 35.72 -1.59
CA TRP A 729 0.89 35.06 -1.84
C TRP A 729 1.68 35.01 -0.54
N VAL A 730 2.08 33.81 -0.13
CA VAL A 730 2.76 33.56 1.14
C VAL A 730 4.12 32.92 0.92
N GLU A 731 5.07 33.32 1.73
CA GLU A 731 6.44 32.80 1.77
C GLU A 731 6.77 32.22 3.14
N SER A 732 7.92 31.53 3.23
CA SER A 732 8.36 30.89 4.48
C SER A 732 8.43 31.89 5.63
N GLY A 733 7.77 31.59 6.75
CA GLY A 733 7.71 32.44 7.94
C GLY A 733 6.49 33.37 8.03
N ASP A 734 5.75 33.57 6.93
CA ASP A 734 4.52 34.35 6.93
C ASP A 734 3.44 33.70 7.81
N ILE A 735 2.60 34.55 8.41
CA ILE A 735 1.53 34.10 9.32
C ILE A 735 0.32 33.70 8.49
N LEU A 736 -0.10 32.43 8.62
CA LEU A 736 -1.34 31.94 8.01
C LEU A 736 -2.54 32.15 8.93
N VAL A 737 -2.35 31.92 10.24
CA VAL A 737 -3.41 32.06 11.24
C VAL A 737 -2.78 32.57 12.54
N GLY A 738 -3.20 33.76 12.95
CA GLY A 738 -2.79 34.40 14.20
C GLY A 738 -3.42 33.70 15.39
N LYS A 739 -2.61 33.02 16.21
CA LYS A 739 -3.08 32.32 17.42
C LYS A 739 -2.32 32.80 18.64
N VAL A 740 -3.06 33.19 19.67
CA VAL A 740 -2.52 33.60 20.96
C VAL A 740 -2.92 32.61 22.05
N THR A 741 -1.95 32.20 22.86
CA THR A 741 -2.18 31.29 24.00
C THR A 741 -1.94 32.08 25.30
N PRO A 742 -2.85 32.01 26.29
CA PRO A 742 -2.64 32.67 27.58
C PRO A 742 -1.43 32.04 28.31
N LYS A 743 -0.55 32.91 28.80
CA LYS A 743 0.65 32.55 29.56
C LYS A 743 0.38 32.75 31.05
N GLY A 744 0.76 31.77 31.87
CA GLY A 744 0.72 31.94 33.32
C GLY A 744 1.81 32.90 33.80
N GLU A 745 1.66 33.44 35.01
CA GLU A 745 2.74 34.16 35.69
C GLU A 745 3.87 33.18 36.08
N SER A 746 4.77 32.91 35.13
CA SER A 746 6.03 32.21 35.40
C SER A 746 7.07 33.20 35.89
N ASP A 747 7.93 32.79 36.83
CA ASP A 747 9.16 33.51 37.16
C ASP A 747 9.99 33.70 35.89
N GLN A 748 10.02 34.94 35.39
CA GLN A 748 10.82 35.29 34.23
C GLN A 748 12.30 35.25 34.60
N PRO A 749 13.17 34.82 33.67
CA PRO A 749 14.61 34.92 33.90
C PRO A 749 14.98 36.39 34.22
N PRO A 750 15.91 36.63 35.16
CA PRO A 750 16.30 37.98 35.58
C PRO A 750 16.63 38.92 34.40
N GLU A 751 17.19 38.37 33.32
CA GLU A 751 17.53 39.06 32.08
C GLU A 751 16.29 39.59 31.35
N GLU A 752 15.22 38.80 31.23
CA GLU A 752 13.96 39.23 30.60
C GLU A 752 13.27 40.30 31.45
N LYS A 753 13.32 40.15 32.78
CA LYS A 753 12.78 41.13 33.73
C LYS A 753 13.51 42.48 33.61
N LEU A 754 14.83 42.46 33.45
CA LEU A 754 15.64 43.65 33.21
C LEU A 754 15.32 44.30 31.87
N LEU A 755 15.22 43.53 30.79
CA LEU A 755 14.88 44.05 29.45
C LEU A 755 13.53 44.78 29.47
N ARG A 756 12.51 44.21 30.11
CA ARG A 756 11.20 44.85 30.26
C ARG A 756 11.27 46.15 31.06
N ALA A 757 12.06 46.17 32.14
CA ALA A 757 12.26 47.37 32.93
C ALA A 757 12.95 48.49 32.13
N ILE A 758 13.88 48.14 31.23
CA ILE A 758 14.57 49.09 30.35
C ILE A 758 13.63 49.64 29.27
N PHE A 759 12.88 48.77 28.59
CA PHE A 759 12.02 49.16 27.47
C PHE A 759 10.63 49.65 27.89
N GLY A 760 10.28 49.58 29.18
CA GLY A 760 8.97 49.98 29.69
C GLY A 760 7.82 49.11 29.18
N GLU A 761 8.12 47.93 28.65
CA GLU A 761 7.13 46.99 28.13
C GLU A 761 6.37 46.33 29.28
N LYS A 762 5.05 46.49 29.29
CA LYS A 762 4.18 45.75 30.22
C LYS A 762 4.25 44.27 29.92
N ALA A 763 4.18 43.45 30.97
CA ALA A 763 3.97 42.03 30.79
C ALA A 763 2.66 41.81 30.02
N ARG A 764 2.77 41.22 28.83
CA ARG A 764 1.60 40.73 28.09
C ARG A 764 1.28 39.33 28.58
N ASP A 765 0.00 39.10 28.85
CA ASP A 765 -0.52 37.84 29.41
C ASP A 765 -0.65 36.72 28.36
N VAL A 766 -0.24 36.98 27.11
CA VAL A 766 -0.41 36.06 25.97
C VAL A 766 0.90 35.85 25.21
N ARG A 767 1.06 34.66 24.64
CA ARG A 767 2.18 34.24 23.81
C ARG A 767 1.70 33.99 22.37
N ASP A 768 2.53 34.39 21.39
CA ASP A 768 2.35 34.01 19.98
C ASP A 768 2.60 32.51 19.79
N ASN A 769 1.57 31.78 19.36
CA ASN A 769 1.61 30.39 18.92
C ASN A 769 0.94 30.24 17.53
N SER A 770 1.10 31.27 16.69
CA SER A 770 0.48 31.36 15.36
C SER A 770 0.98 30.28 14.40
N LEU A 771 0.12 29.92 13.46
CA LEU A 771 0.48 29.05 12.33
C LEU A 771 1.29 29.87 11.32
N ARG A 772 2.50 29.41 11.02
CA ARG A 772 3.39 30.02 10.03
C ARG A 772 3.69 29.05 8.91
N VAL A 773 3.98 29.58 7.72
CA VAL A 773 4.44 28.78 6.59
C VAL A 773 5.80 28.15 6.93
N PRO A 774 5.97 26.82 6.82
CA PRO A 774 7.25 26.15 7.03
C PRO A 774 8.37 26.65 6.12
N ASN A 775 9.61 26.36 6.52
CA ASN A 775 10.78 26.72 5.74
C ASN A 775 10.83 25.96 4.40
N GLY A 776 11.00 26.69 3.30
CA GLY A 776 11.12 26.14 1.95
C GLY A 776 9.79 26.07 1.20
N GLU A 777 8.67 26.28 1.87
CA GLU A 777 7.35 26.31 1.25
C GLU A 777 6.95 27.74 0.89
N LYS A 778 6.26 27.86 -0.25
CA LYS A 778 5.71 29.11 -0.78
C LYS A 778 4.55 28.81 -1.71
N GLY A 779 3.62 29.74 -1.85
CA GLY A 779 2.54 29.57 -2.80
C GLY A 779 1.40 30.55 -2.60
N ARG A 780 0.28 30.21 -3.22
CA ARG A 780 -0.93 31.01 -3.15
C ARG A 780 -1.99 30.31 -2.32
N VAL A 781 -2.62 31.04 -1.41
CA VAL A 781 -3.75 30.52 -0.63
C VAL A 781 -4.95 30.30 -1.57
N VAL A 782 -5.40 29.06 -1.71
CA VAL A 782 -6.51 28.69 -2.60
C VAL A 782 -7.83 28.59 -1.85
N ASP A 783 -7.80 28.01 -0.64
CA ASP A 783 -8.99 27.76 0.15
C ASP A 783 -8.66 27.92 1.65
N VAL A 784 -9.63 28.39 2.43
CA VAL A 784 -9.54 28.53 3.88
C VAL A 784 -10.83 28.01 4.48
N ARG A 785 -10.73 27.04 5.38
CA ARG A 785 -11.88 26.40 6.02
C ARG A 785 -11.81 26.60 7.51
N VAL A 786 -12.90 27.10 8.09
CA VAL A 786 -13.04 27.36 9.52
C VAL A 786 -14.15 26.45 10.04
N PHE A 787 -13.82 25.61 11.01
CA PHE A 787 -14.75 24.73 11.70
C PHE A 787 -14.93 25.22 13.13
N THR A 788 -16.17 25.37 13.56
CA THR A 788 -16.49 25.89 14.90
C THR A 788 -17.47 24.98 15.61
N ARG A 789 -17.31 24.85 16.92
CA ARG A 789 -18.24 24.05 17.73
C ARG A 789 -19.66 24.60 17.68
N GLU A 790 -19.81 25.91 17.54
CA GLU A 790 -21.10 26.62 17.47
C GLU A 790 -21.90 26.24 16.22
N GLN A 791 -21.22 25.97 15.10
CA GLN A 791 -21.86 25.53 13.84
C GLN A 791 -22.26 24.04 13.86
N GLY A 792 -21.99 23.31 14.94
CA GLY A 792 -22.30 21.89 15.07
C GLY A 792 -21.32 20.96 14.35
N ASP A 793 -20.12 21.44 14.02
CA ASP A 793 -19.07 20.63 13.43
C ASP A 793 -18.43 19.69 14.47
N GLU A 794 -18.01 18.51 14.00
CA GLU A 794 -17.35 17.51 14.83
C GLU A 794 -15.88 17.87 15.03
N LEU A 795 -15.58 18.50 16.16
CA LEU A 795 -14.21 18.89 16.54
C LEU A 795 -13.59 17.92 17.56
N PRO A 796 -12.25 17.82 17.61
CA PRO A 796 -11.57 17.09 18.67
C PRO A 796 -11.99 17.56 20.08
N PRO A 797 -11.97 16.67 21.10
CA PRO A 797 -12.27 17.05 22.47
C PRO A 797 -11.37 18.20 22.93
N GLY A 798 -11.96 19.27 23.49
CA GLY A 798 -11.24 20.47 23.93
C GLY A 798 -10.89 21.50 22.86
N ALA A 799 -11.10 21.22 21.56
CA ALA A 799 -10.95 22.22 20.50
C ALA A 799 -12.26 23.03 20.32
N ASN A 800 -12.15 24.35 20.34
CA ASN A 800 -13.26 25.29 20.15
C ASN A 800 -13.43 25.64 18.65
N MET A 801 -12.29 25.82 17.97
CA MET A 801 -12.23 26.18 16.56
C MET A 801 -11.02 25.51 15.89
N VAL A 802 -11.17 25.10 14.63
CA VAL A 802 -10.10 24.55 13.79
C VAL A 802 -10.08 25.34 12.49
N VAL A 803 -8.92 25.87 12.12
CA VAL A 803 -8.71 26.60 10.88
C VAL A 803 -7.75 25.82 10.00
N ARG A 804 -8.14 25.61 8.74
CA ARG A 804 -7.35 24.92 7.72
C ARG A 804 -7.10 25.87 6.56
N VAL A 805 -5.85 25.95 6.15
CA VAL A 805 -5.41 26.81 5.05
C VAL A 805 -4.79 25.91 3.98
N TYR A 806 -5.31 26.01 2.77
CA TYR A 806 -4.80 25.28 1.61
C TYR A 806 -3.94 26.22 0.77
N VAL A 807 -2.67 25.88 0.61
CA VAL A 807 -1.70 26.65 -0.18
C VAL A 807 -1.32 25.83 -1.39
N ALA A 808 -1.52 26.39 -2.59
CA ALA A 808 -1.10 25.76 -3.83
C ALA A 808 0.21 26.35 -4.33
N GLN A 809 1.12 25.46 -4.74
CA GLN A 809 2.40 25.77 -5.33
C GLN A 809 2.46 25.21 -6.75
N LYS A 810 2.92 26.03 -7.69
CA LYS A 810 3.31 25.59 -9.03
C LYS A 810 4.78 25.18 -8.99
N ARG A 811 5.06 23.89 -9.23
CA ARG A 811 6.42 23.32 -9.20
C ARG A 811 6.87 23.00 -10.62
N LYS A 812 7.78 23.83 -11.14
CA LYS A 812 8.47 23.59 -12.42
C LYS A 812 9.44 22.41 -12.27
N ILE A 813 9.99 21.95 -13.38
CA ILE A 813 11.06 20.96 -13.36
C ILE A 813 12.40 21.63 -13.02
N GLN A 814 13.21 20.99 -12.20
CA GLN A 814 14.48 21.54 -11.73
C GLN A 814 15.56 20.48 -11.54
N VAL A 815 16.81 20.92 -11.39
CA VAL A 815 17.95 20.04 -11.09
C VAL A 815 17.69 19.30 -9.76
N GLY A 816 17.90 17.99 -9.77
CA GLY A 816 17.61 17.12 -8.62
C GLY A 816 16.24 16.43 -8.68
N ASP A 817 15.30 16.90 -9.51
CA ASP A 817 14.05 16.17 -9.73
C ASP A 817 14.31 14.84 -10.46
N LYS A 818 13.49 13.84 -10.13
CA LYS A 818 13.60 12.50 -10.71
C LYS A 818 12.63 12.33 -11.87
N MET A 819 13.16 11.87 -13.01
CA MET A 819 12.39 11.47 -14.19
C MET A 819 12.56 9.98 -14.47
N ALA A 820 11.62 9.41 -15.22
CA ALA A 820 11.73 8.06 -15.73
C ALA A 820 10.94 7.87 -17.02
N GLY A 821 11.36 6.92 -17.85
CA GLY A 821 10.50 6.37 -18.91
C GLY A 821 9.67 5.19 -18.40
N ARG A 822 8.87 4.59 -19.29
CA ARG A 822 8.04 3.40 -18.97
C ARG A 822 8.84 2.10 -18.83
N HIS A 823 10.07 2.07 -19.35
CA HIS A 823 10.94 0.89 -19.45
C HIS A 823 11.94 0.74 -18.27
N GLY A 824 11.65 1.36 -17.13
CA GLY A 824 12.52 1.28 -15.94
C GLY A 824 13.84 2.06 -16.05
N ASN A 825 14.00 2.89 -17.08
CA ASN A 825 15.07 3.89 -17.20
C ASN A 825 14.73 5.08 -16.29
N LYS A 826 15.41 5.17 -15.14
CA LYS A 826 15.24 6.25 -14.16
C LYS A 826 16.49 7.11 -14.08
N GLY A 827 16.30 8.39 -13.81
CA GLY A 827 17.40 9.31 -13.65
C GLY A 827 17.05 10.57 -12.90
N ILE A 828 18.08 11.26 -12.42
CA ILE A 828 17.97 12.57 -11.78
C ILE A 828 18.47 13.61 -12.76
N ILE A 829 17.78 14.74 -12.83
CA ILE A 829 18.22 15.85 -13.67
C ILE A 829 19.49 16.45 -13.09
N SER A 830 20.59 16.36 -13.83
CA SER A 830 21.89 16.88 -13.41
C SER A 830 22.09 18.33 -13.83
N ARG A 831 21.64 18.68 -15.02
CA ARG A 831 21.79 20.02 -15.60
C ARG A 831 20.65 20.32 -16.56
N ILE A 832 20.29 21.61 -16.58
CA ILE A 832 19.39 22.21 -17.56
C ILE A 832 20.28 23.06 -18.47
N LEU A 833 20.35 22.74 -19.75
CA LEU A 833 21.14 23.49 -20.72
C LEU A 833 20.30 24.51 -21.48
N PRO A 834 20.86 25.69 -21.80
CA PRO A 834 20.25 26.62 -22.74
C PRO A 834 19.95 25.95 -24.08
N LEU A 835 18.93 26.46 -24.77
CA LEU A 835 18.46 25.94 -26.05
C LEU A 835 19.57 25.91 -27.11
N GLU A 836 20.38 26.96 -27.17
CA GLU A 836 21.48 27.14 -28.12
C GLU A 836 22.63 26.15 -27.93
N ASP A 837 22.80 25.62 -26.72
CA ASP A 837 23.88 24.70 -26.38
C ASP A 837 23.51 23.23 -26.62
N MET A 838 22.22 22.95 -26.85
CA MET A 838 21.72 21.58 -27.03
C MET A 838 22.11 21.04 -28.42
N PRO A 839 22.36 19.73 -28.55
CA PRO A 839 22.42 19.08 -29.86
C PRO A 839 21.15 19.39 -30.65
N TYR A 840 21.30 19.70 -31.92
CA TYR A 840 20.16 20.01 -32.78
C TYR A 840 20.16 19.17 -34.05
N LEU A 841 18.94 18.97 -34.56
CA LEU A 841 18.62 18.24 -35.78
C LEU A 841 18.99 19.06 -37.03
N PRO A 842 19.06 18.45 -38.23
CA PRO A 842 19.40 19.17 -39.47
C PRO A 842 18.48 20.36 -39.82
N ASP A 843 17.25 20.38 -39.28
CA ASP A 843 16.26 21.45 -39.45
C ASP A 843 16.44 22.61 -38.44
N GLY A 844 17.37 22.49 -37.50
CA GLY A 844 17.60 23.45 -36.42
C GLY A 844 16.85 23.16 -35.12
N THR A 845 16.03 22.10 -35.07
CA THR A 845 15.26 21.74 -33.87
C THR A 845 16.19 21.14 -32.81
N PRO A 846 16.31 21.73 -31.60
CA PRO A 846 17.13 21.16 -30.53
C PRO A 846 16.46 19.94 -29.91
N VAL A 847 17.26 18.99 -29.43
CA VAL A 847 16.75 17.85 -28.66
C VAL A 847 16.32 18.30 -27.26
N ASP A 848 15.34 17.63 -26.67
CA ASP A 848 14.81 18.00 -25.35
C ASP A 848 15.57 17.34 -24.20
N ILE A 849 15.91 16.07 -24.37
CA ILE A 849 16.56 15.25 -23.34
C ILE A 849 17.70 14.45 -23.97
N VAL A 850 18.85 14.43 -23.30
CA VAL A 850 19.98 13.59 -23.70
C VAL A 850 20.19 12.48 -22.67
N LEU A 851 20.03 11.23 -23.11
CA LEU A 851 20.19 10.03 -22.30
C LEU A 851 21.50 9.32 -22.62
N ASN A 852 22.04 8.62 -21.62
CA ASN A 852 23.26 7.86 -21.79
C ASN A 852 22.98 6.52 -22.49
N PRO A 853 23.62 6.21 -23.64
CA PRO A 853 23.42 4.95 -24.33
C PRO A 853 23.95 3.73 -23.55
N LEU A 854 24.94 3.90 -22.67
CA LEU A 854 25.56 2.79 -21.93
C LEU A 854 24.60 2.08 -20.96
N GLY A 855 23.56 2.79 -20.52
CA GLY A 855 22.55 2.25 -19.62
C GLY A 855 21.62 1.23 -20.30
N VAL A 856 21.49 1.24 -21.63
CA VAL A 856 20.52 0.38 -22.33
C VAL A 856 20.98 -1.09 -22.39
N PRO A 857 22.18 -1.41 -22.91
CA PRO A 857 22.60 -2.81 -23.04
C PRO A 857 22.82 -3.50 -21.69
N SER A 858 23.36 -2.77 -20.70
CA SER A 858 23.63 -3.31 -19.36
C SER A 858 22.37 -3.68 -18.58
N ARG A 859 21.23 -3.10 -18.96
CA ARG A 859 19.94 -3.27 -18.29
C ARG A 859 18.94 -4.09 -19.07
N MET A 860 19.26 -4.41 -20.33
CA MET A 860 18.42 -5.21 -21.22
C MET A 860 16.97 -4.67 -21.31
N ASN A 861 16.83 -3.35 -21.44
CA ASN A 861 15.54 -2.68 -21.62
C ASN A 861 15.50 -1.96 -22.97
N VAL A 862 15.53 -2.78 -24.04
CA VAL A 862 15.65 -2.30 -25.42
C VAL A 862 14.32 -1.72 -25.91
N GLY A 863 13.20 -2.04 -25.26
CA GLY A 863 11.87 -1.51 -25.57
C GLY A 863 11.85 0.01 -25.67
N GLN A 864 12.62 0.72 -24.84
CA GLN A 864 12.72 2.19 -24.88
C GLN A 864 13.25 2.74 -26.22
N VAL A 865 14.11 1.99 -26.91
CA VAL A 865 14.66 2.39 -28.21
C VAL A 865 13.60 2.21 -29.29
N PHE A 866 12.85 1.11 -29.24
CA PHE A 866 11.71 0.92 -30.16
C PHE A 866 10.62 1.97 -29.93
N GLU A 867 10.30 2.29 -28.67
CA GLU A 867 9.38 3.38 -28.32
C GLU A 867 9.85 4.71 -28.92
N CYS A 868 11.13 5.05 -28.72
CA CYS A 868 11.76 6.26 -29.24
C CYS A 868 11.64 6.38 -30.77
N LEU A 869 12.00 5.31 -31.49
CA LEU A 869 12.00 5.28 -32.94
C LEU A 869 10.59 5.29 -33.53
N LEU A 870 9.67 4.53 -32.95
CA LEU A 870 8.28 4.53 -33.41
C LEU A 870 7.58 5.85 -33.08
N GLY A 871 7.90 6.47 -31.94
CA GLY A 871 7.44 7.82 -31.62
C GLY A 871 7.95 8.86 -32.62
N TRP A 872 9.18 8.70 -33.12
CA TRP A 872 9.70 9.54 -34.21
C TRP A 872 8.89 9.41 -35.50
N ALA A 873 8.55 8.17 -35.89
CA ALA A 873 7.67 7.93 -37.03
C ALA A 873 6.27 8.54 -36.79
N ALA A 874 5.72 8.39 -35.58
CA ALA A 874 4.41 8.91 -35.18
C ALA A 874 4.31 10.43 -35.32
N GLU A 875 5.32 11.16 -34.84
CA GLU A 875 5.39 12.61 -34.91
C GLU A 875 5.42 13.10 -36.37
N ASN A 876 6.25 12.49 -37.20
CA ASN A 876 6.40 12.89 -38.62
C ASN A 876 5.18 12.52 -39.48
N LEU A 877 4.46 11.44 -39.14
CA LEU A 877 3.23 11.02 -39.80
C LEU A 877 1.97 11.68 -39.20
N ASN A 878 2.09 12.38 -38.07
CA ASN A 878 0.98 12.92 -37.28
C ASN A 878 -0.09 11.85 -36.95
N VAL A 879 0.38 10.64 -36.60
CA VAL A 879 -0.46 9.50 -36.20
C VAL A 879 -0.07 9.02 -34.81
N ARG A 880 -0.92 8.20 -34.19
CA ARG A 880 -0.61 7.54 -32.92
C ARG A 880 -0.67 6.04 -33.11
N PHE A 881 0.32 5.33 -32.58
CA PHE A 881 0.39 3.88 -32.67
C PHE A 881 -0.10 3.23 -31.38
N LYS A 882 -0.79 2.10 -31.53
CA LYS A 882 -1.23 1.25 -30.43
C LYS A 882 -0.56 -0.11 -30.60
N ILE A 883 0.38 -0.42 -29.71
CA ILE A 883 1.13 -1.67 -29.71
C ILE A 883 0.76 -2.45 -28.47
N THR A 884 0.00 -3.52 -28.68
CA THR A 884 -0.28 -4.48 -27.62
C THR A 884 1.02 -5.19 -27.27
N PRO A 885 1.38 -5.32 -25.97
CA PRO A 885 2.54 -6.09 -25.56
C PRO A 885 2.54 -7.51 -26.14
N PHE A 886 3.73 -8.07 -26.36
CA PHE A 886 3.98 -9.35 -27.02
C PHE A 886 3.60 -9.33 -28.51
N ASP A 887 4.12 -8.36 -29.26
CA ASP A 887 3.81 -8.18 -30.69
C ASP A 887 4.44 -9.24 -31.61
N GLU A 888 5.44 -9.97 -31.12
CA GLU A 888 6.10 -11.07 -31.83
C GLU A 888 5.15 -12.23 -32.17
N MET A 889 3.92 -12.23 -31.64
CA MET A 889 2.85 -13.14 -32.07
C MET A 889 2.49 -13.01 -33.56
N TYR A 890 2.77 -11.86 -34.19
CA TYR A 890 2.43 -11.62 -35.60
C TYR A 890 3.49 -12.17 -36.56
N ASP A 891 4.77 -11.89 -36.29
CA ASP A 891 5.90 -12.31 -37.13
C ASP A 891 7.21 -12.24 -36.32
N PRO A 892 8.22 -13.08 -36.63
CA PRO A 892 9.56 -12.93 -36.05
C PRO A 892 10.15 -11.53 -36.31
N GLU A 893 10.73 -10.90 -35.27
CA GLU A 893 11.22 -9.51 -35.32
C GLU A 893 10.14 -8.47 -35.71
N ALA A 894 8.86 -8.73 -35.43
CA ALA A 894 7.75 -7.83 -35.75
C ALA A 894 7.96 -6.37 -35.30
N SER A 895 8.47 -6.14 -34.08
CA SER A 895 8.72 -4.78 -33.57
C SER A 895 9.71 -4.01 -34.44
N ARG A 896 10.77 -4.69 -34.92
CA ARG A 896 11.78 -4.09 -35.78
C ARG A 896 11.23 -3.79 -37.17
N ASN A 897 10.55 -4.77 -37.77
CA ASN A 897 9.93 -4.62 -39.09
C ASN A 897 8.90 -3.50 -39.11
N THR A 898 8.05 -3.43 -38.07
CA THR A 898 7.05 -2.37 -37.90
C THR A 898 7.72 -1.01 -37.73
N THR A 899 8.68 -0.89 -36.81
CA THR A 899 9.34 0.39 -36.53
C THR A 899 10.09 0.92 -37.76
N HIS A 900 10.89 0.10 -38.42
CA HIS A 900 11.64 0.52 -39.61
C HIS A 900 10.72 0.78 -40.80
N GLY A 901 9.67 -0.03 -41.00
CA GLY A 901 8.68 0.19 -42.04
C GLY A 901 7.94 1.52 -41.88
N GLN A 902 7.52 1.86 -40.66
CA GLN A 902 6.85 3.15 -40.39
C GLN A 902 7.81 4.34 -40.51
N LEU A 903 9.08 4.19 -40.13
CA LEU A 903 10.10 5.21 -40.35
C LEU A 903 10.36 5.46 -41.85
N GLN A 904 10.35 4.40 -42.66
CA GLN A 904 10.45 4.52 -44.10
C GLN A 904 9.23 5.25 -44.67
N ASN A 905 8.01 4.89 -44.24
CA ASN A 905 6.79 5.61 -44.63
C ASN A 905 6.86 7.10 -44.23
N ALA A 906 7.35 7.40 -43.02
CA ALA A 906 7.52 8.77 -42.54
C ALA A 906 8.51 9.58 -43.39
N ARG A 907 9.60 8.96 -43.84
CA ARG A 907 10.53 9.58 -44.81
C ARG A 907 9.83 9.87 -46.14
N GLU A 908 9.06 8.92 -46.67
CA GLU A 908 8.37 9.06 -47.95
C GLU A 908 7.30 10.16 -47.92
N GLU A 909 6.57 10.29 -46.81
CA GLU A 909 5.51 11.30 -46.64
C GLU A 909 6.06 12.70 -46.30
N SER A 910 7.07 12.79 -45.44
CA SER A 910 7.71 14.07 -45.08
C SER A 910 8.58 14.65 -46.19
N GLY A 911 9.10 13.79 -47.09
CA GLY A 911 10.07 14.16 -48.13
C GLY A 911 11.45 14.52 -47.58
N GLN A 912 11.75 14.17 -46.32
CA GLN A 912 13.00 14.51 -45.64
C GLN A 912 13.89 13.28 -45.46
N ASP A 913 15.01 13.24 -46.19
CA ASP A 913 15.92 12.09 -46.16
C ASP A 913 16.55 11.80 -44.79
N TRP A 914 16.66 12.82 -43.94
CA TRP A 914 17.28 12.69 -42.61
C TRP A 914 16.36 12.06 -41.56
N VAL A 915 15.06 11.92 -41.85
CA VAL A 915 14.09 11.26 -40.96
C VAL A 915 14.38 9.76 -40.83
N TYR A 916 14.84 9.12 -41.91
CA TYR A 916 15.25 7.72 -41.90
C TYR A 916 16.34 7.43 -42.95
N ASN A 917 17.53 7.03 -42.46
CA ASN A 917 18.60 6.55 -43.33
C ASN A 917 18.64 5.00 -43.33
N PRO A 918 18.47 4.33 -44.50
CA PRO A 918 18.60 2.89 -44.62
C PRO A 918 20.00 2.35 -44.25
N ASP A 919 21.05 3.15 -44.47
CA ASP A 919 22.43 2.76 -44.15
C ASP A 919 22.69 2.77 -42.63
N ASP A 920 22.02 3.67 -41.90
CA ASP A 920 22.10 3.85 -40.45
C ASP A 920 20.68 3.89 -39.84
N PRO A 921 20.00 2.72 -39.74
CA PRO A 921 18.59 2.68 -39.37
C PRO A 921 18.35 3.26 -37.97
N GLY A 922 17.43 4.21 -37.89
CA GLY A 922 17.03 4.85 -36.63
C GLY A 922 18.06 5.81 -36.04
N LYS A 923 19.02 6.29 -36.84
CA LYS A 923 19.97 7.31 -36.42
C LYS A 923 19.92 8.53 -37.33
N ILE A 924 20.17 9.69 -36.74
CA ILE A 924 20.13 10.99 -37.40
C ILE A 924 21.48 11.69 -37.16
N GLN A 925 21.96 12.42 -38.17
CA GLN A 925 23.13 13.28 -38.02
C GLN A 925 22.75 14.50 -37.17
N LEU A 926 23.35 14.62 -35.99
CA LEU A 926 23.19 15.78 -35.10
C LEU A 926 24.36 16.76 -35.27
N TYR A 927 24.11 17.99 -34.86
CA TYR A 927 25.08 19.08 -34.80
C TYR A 927 25.24 19.55 -33.36
N ASP A 928 26.47 19.90 -32.97
CA ASP A 928 26.76 20.47 -31.66
C ASP A 928 26.29 21.93 -31.61
N GLY A 929 25.38 22.26 -30.70
CA GLY A 929 24.86 23.63 -30.52
C GLY A 929 25.94 24.67 -30.21
N ARG A 930 27.04 24.26 -29.57
CA ARG A 930 28.12 25.18 -29.14
C ARG A 930 29.07 25.56 -30.26
N THR A 931 29.39 24.60 -31.12
CA THR A 931 30.40 24.76 -32.18
C THR A 931 29.77 24.91 -33.57
N GLY A 932 28.57 24.35 -33.77
CA GLY A 932 27.90 24.22 -35.06
C GLY A 932 28.43 23.07 -35.93
N GLU A 933 29.40 22.30 -35.45
CA GLU A 933 29.98 21.19 -36.19
C GLU A 933 29.11 19.92 -36.07
N PRO A 934 29.00 19.10 -37.13
CA PRO A 934 28.32 17.81 -37.05
C PRO A 934 29.11 16.82 -36.20
N PHE A 935 28.43 15.97 -35.42
CA PHE A 935 29.10 14.87 -34.71
C PHE A 935 29.68 13.83 -35.67
N ASP A 936 30.80 13.20 -35.29
CA ASP A 936 31.52 12.21 -36.14
C ASP A 936 30.65 11.01 -36.56
N ARG A 937 29.64 10.66 -35.76
CA ARG A 937 28.74 9.53 -36.00
C ARG A 937 27.28 9.94 -35.83
N PRO A 938 26.36 9.37 -36.63
CA PRO A 938 24.93 9.59 -36.44
C PRO A 938 24.49 8.98 -35.10
N VAL A 939 23.51 9.63 -34.48
CA VAL A 939 23.04 9.33 -33.13
C VAL A 939 21.59 8.88 -33.19
N THR A 940 21.20 7.95 -32.32
CA THR A 940 19.78 7.56 -32.20
C THR A 940 18.99 8.70 -31.58
N VAL A 941 18.04 9.21 -32.35
CA VAL A 941 17.14 10.30 -31.98
C VAL A 941 15.71 9.89 -32.30
N GLY A 942 14.77 10.30 -31.44
CA GLY A 942 13.36 10.08 -31.67
C GLY A 942 12.50 10.66 -30.57
N VAL A 943 11.23 10.27 -30.51
CA VAL A 943 10.28 10.77 -29.50
C VAL A 943 9.95 9.67 -28.51
N ALA A 944 10.19 9.91 -27.23
CA ALA A 944 9.85 8.97 -26.16
C ALA A 944 8.88 9.60 -25.14
N TYR A 945 8.08 8.76 -24.49
CA TYR A 945 7.16 9.20 -23.45
C TYR A 945 7.83 9.19 -22.07
N MET A 946 8.13 10.39 -21.56
CA MET A 946 8.88 10.56 -20.32
C MET A 946 8.00 11.10 -19.19
N LEU A 947 8.24 10.60 -17.97
CA LEU A 947 7.44 10.85 -16.78
C LEU A 947 8.21 11.72 -15.77
N LYS A 948 7.51 12.64 -15.12
CA LYS A 948 7.99 13.33 -13.90
C LYS A 948 7.50 12.59 -12.66
N LEU A 949 8.41 12.14 -11.80
CA LEU A 949 8.05 11.38 -10.60
C LEU A 949 7.84 12.31 -9.39
N VAL A 950 7.07 11.84 -8.39
CA VAL A 950 6.79 12.56 -7.13
C VAL A 950 8.02 12.75 -6.23
N HIS A 951 9.18 12.25 -6.66
CA HIS A 951 10.45 12.44 -5.97
C HIS A 951 11.11 13.75 -6.40
N LEU A 952 10.58 14.85 -5.86
CA LEU A 952 11.07 16.20 -6.12
C LEU A 952 12.17 16.59 -5.14
N VAL A 953 13.09 17.45 -5.59
CA VAL A 953 14.20 17.92 -4.74
C VAL A 953 13.71 18.79 -3.59
N ASP A 954 12.70 19.64 -3.81
CA ASP A 954 12.11 20.51 -2.79
C ASP A 954 11.60 19.71 -1.57
N ASP A 955 11.09 18.50 -1.82
CA ASP A 955 10.58 17.63 -0.76
C ASP A 955 11.71 16.94 0.01
N LYS A 956 12.85 16.69 -0.65
CA LYS A 956 13.97 15.91 -0.09
C LYS A 956 15.08 16.76 0.52
N ILE A 957 15.25 18.00 0.07
CA ILE A 957 16.27 18.89 0.62
C ILE A 957 15.93 19.19 2.08
N HIS A 958 16.91 18.99 2.95
CA HIS A 958 16.76 19.23 4.38
C HIS A 958 18.10 19.62 4.99
N ALA A 959 18.11 20.74 5.70
CA ALA A 959 19.27 21.23 6.41
C ALA A 959 18.87 21.69 7.81
N ARG A 960 19.79 21.51 8.77
CA ARG A 960 19.61 21.91 10.16
C ARG A 960 20.92 22.49 10.69
N SER A 961 20.81 23.67 11.31
CA SER A 961 21.86 24.22 12.17
C SER A 961 21.55 23.87 13.64
N THR A 962 20.50 24.47 14.19
CA THR A 962 19.93 24.19 15.52
C THR A 962 18.46 23.85 15.38
N GLY A 963 17.89 23.16 16.37
CA GLY A 963 16.48 22.76 16.30
C GLY A 963 16.02 22.10 17.59
N PRO A 964 14.83 21.49 17.58
CA PRO A 964 14.31 20.81 18.76
C PRO A 964 15.12 19.55 19.10
N TYR A 965 15.05 19.17 20.37
CA TYR A 965 15.75 18.03 20.97
C TYR A 965 14.75 17.13 21.69
N SER A 966 15.08 15.85 21.78
CA SER A 966 14.36 14.86 22.56
C SER A 966 14.39 15.22 24.04
N LEU A 967 13.26 15.11 24.73
CA LEU A 967 13.19 15.39 26.17
C LEU A 967 14.02 14.41 27.00
N VAL A 968 14.07 13.14 26.58
CA VAL A 968 14.72 12.07 27.33
C VAL A 968 16.21 12.00 26.99
N THR A 969 16.55 11.83 25.72
CA THR A 969 17.93 11.59 25.29
C THR A 969 18.73 12.86 25.03
N GLN A 970 18.08 14.04 25.01
CA GLN A 970 18.66 15.33 24.62
C GLN A 970 19.30 15.38 23.23
N GLN A 971 19.11 14.34 22.42
CA GLN A 971 19.57 14.29 21.03
C GLN A 971 18.66 15.11 20.11
N PRO A 972 19.20 15.64 18.99
CA PRO A 972 18.39 16.21 17.92
C PRO A 972 17.23 15.30 17.54
N LEU A 973 16.01 15.85 17.43
CA LEU A 973 14.88 15.08 16.89
C LEU A 973 15.16 14.62 15.46
N GLY A 974 14.48 13.57 14.99
CA GLY A 974 14.62 13.06 13.62
C GLY A 974 13.54 13.61 12.68
N GLY A 975 13.87 13.71 11.39
CA GLY A 975 12.90 13.98 10.32
C GLY A 975 12.70 15.46 9.95
N LYS A 976 12.43 15.71 8.65
CA LYS A 976 12.27 17.06 8.07
C LYS A 976 11.17 17.88 8.73
N ALA A 977 10.00 17.27 8.96
CA ALA A 977 8.83 17.93 9.55
C ALA A 977 9.08 18.51 10.96
N GLN A 978 10.04 17.94 11.70
CA GLN A 978 10.42 18.41 13.04
C GLN A 978 11.69 19.26 13.03
N GLN A 979 12.19 19.67 11.85
CA GLN A 979 13.52 20.28 11.69
C GLN A 979 14.61 19.41 12.34
N GLY A 980 14.53 18.09 12.10
CA GLY A 980 15.37 17.09 12.74
C GLY A 980 16.81 17.06 12.24
N GLY A 981 17.71 16.43 13.00
CA GLY A 981 19.09 16.17 12.59
C GLY A 981 19.20 14.93 11.70
N GLN A 982 20.36 14.79 11.04
CA GLN A 982 20.73 13.55 10.34
C GLN A 982 21.26 12.53 11.34
N ARG A 983 21.01 11.24 11.08
CA ARG A 983 21.55 10.16 11.91
C ARG A 983 22.98 9.87 11.49
N PHE A 984 23.92 10.10 12.39
CA PHE A 984 25.28 9.57 12.28
C PHE A 984 25.29 8.17 12.91
N GLY A 985 25.32 7.14 12.07
CA GLY A 985 25.16 5.75 12.48
C GLY A 985 26.47 5.07 12.84
N GLU A 986 26.36 3.80 13.23
CA GLU A 986 27.49 2.95 13.62
C GLU A 986 28.51 2.77 12.48
N MET A 987 28.03 2.57 11.24
CA MET A 987 28.92 2.42 10.09
C MET A 987 29.71 3.70 9.79
N GLU A 988 29.09 4.87 9.97
CA GLU A 988 29.77 6.16 9.81
C GLU A 988 30.79 6.43 10.93
N VAL A 989 30.51 5.96 12.15
CA VAL A 989 31.48 5.98 13.25
C VAL A 989 32.72 5.16 12.90
N TRP A 990 32.56 3.92 12.45
CA TRP A 990 33.68 3.07 12.03
C TRP A 990 34.52 3.70 10.92
N ALA A 991 33.88 4.42 9.99
CA ALA A 991 34.59 5.15 8.95
C ALA A 991 35.53 6.22 9.54
N LEU A 992 35.05 7.04 10.49
CA LEU A 992 35.90 8.05 11.13
C LEU A 992 36.98 7.44 12.04
N GLU A 993 36.69 6.32 12.70
CA GLU A 993 37.68 5.56 13.45
C GLU A 993 38.81 5.05 12.54
N ALA A 994 38.46 4.51 11.37
CA ALA A 994 39.43 4.04 10.38
C ALA A 994 40.32 5.17 9.84
N TYR A 995 39.78 6.38 9.69
CA TYR A 995 40.57 7.57 9.33
C TYR A 995 41.42 8.11 10.49
N GLY A 996 41.22 7.64 11.73
CA GLY A 996 41.85 8.22 12.91
C GLY A 996 41.32 9.63 13.25
N ALA A 997 40.13 9.99 12.76
CA ALA A 997 39.52 11.31 12.93
C ALA A 997 38.84 11.46 14.31
N SER A 998 39.61 11.26 15.38
CA SER A 998 39.12 11.17 16.76
C SER A 998 38.41 12.44 17.25
N TYR A 999 38.92 13.63 16.91
CA TYR A 999 38.30 14.90 17.29
C TYR A 999 36.96 15.16 16.58
N THR A 1000 36.88 14.85 15.28
CA THR A 1000 35.64 14.96 14.51
C THR A 1000 34.58 14.01 15.06
N LEU A 1001 34.99 12.78 15.36
CA LEU A 1001 34.12 11.79 15.98
C LEU A 1001 33.63 12.25 17.36
N GLN A 1002 34.54 12.74 18.20
CA GLN A 1002 34.19 13.27 19.51
C GLN A 1002 33.19 14.42 19.41
N GLU A 1003 33.41 15.38 18.51
CA GLU A 1003 32.51 16.52 18.29
C GLU A 1003 31.10 16.08 17.86
N LEU A 1004 31.00 15.14 16.92
CA LEU A 1004 29.73 14.60 16.41
C LEU A 1004 28.94 13.88 17.51
N LEU A 1005 29.61 13.11 18.37
CA LEU A 1005 28.97 12.35 19.44
C LEU A 1005 28.61 13.19 20.68
N THR A 1006 29.11 14.41 20.81
CA THR A 1006 28.95 15.24 22.02
C THR A 1006 28.28 16.59 21.70
N VAL A 1007 29.08 17.60 21.36
CA VAL A 1007 28.69 19.02 21.20
C VAL A 1007 27.63 19.21 20.11
N LYS A 1008 27.65 18.38 19.05
CA LYS A 1008 26.64 18.40 17.98
C LYS A 1008 25.40 17.55 18.28
N SER A 1009 25.40 16.79 19.37
CA SER A 1009 24.35 15.84 19.74
C SER A 1009 23.72 16.20 21.09
N ASP A 1010 24.16 15.56 22.18
CA ASP A 1010 23.46 15.52 23.47
C ASP A 1010 24.25 16.14 24.63
N ASP A 1011 25.42 16.75 24.38
CA ASP A 1011 26.07 17.60 25.39
C ASP A 1011 25.33 18.95 25.51
N MET A 1012 24.42 19.03 26.48
CA MET A 1012 23.56 20.20 26.66
C MET A 1012 24.32 21.50 26.92
N GLN A 1013 25.42 21.44 27.69
CA GLN A 1013 26.22 22.62 28.01
C GLN A 1013 27.18 22.91 26.86
N GLY A 1014 27.87 21.89 26.37
CA GLY A 1014 28.83 22.02 25.28
C GLY A 1014 28.20 22.60 24.01
N ARG A 1015 26.98 22.22 23.65
CA ARG A 1015 26.29 22.77 22.46
C ARG A 1015 26.00 24.27 22.58
N ASN A 1016 25.58 24.74 23.75
CA ASN A 1016 25.27 26.15 23.99
C ASN A 1016 26.55 27.00 24.03
N GLU A 1017 27.59 26.47 24.67
CA GLU A 1017 28.89 27.14 24.71
C GLU A 1017 29.56 27.17 23.33
N ALA A 1018 29.45 26.09 22.55
CA ALA A 1018 29.95 26.03 21.19
C ALA A 1018 29.23 27.02 20.27
N LEU A 1019 27.89 27.11 20.36
CA LEU A 1019 27.13 28.12 19.60
C LEU A 1019 27.58 29.55 19.98
N ASN A 1020 27.72 29.83 21.28
CA ASN A 1020 28.21 31.10 21.77
C ASN A 1020 29.65 31.39 21.32
N ALA A 1021 30.53 30.37 21.27
CA ALA A 1021 31.89 30.50 20.80
C ALA A 1021 31.93 30.84 19.31
N ILE A 1022 31.12 30.15 18.49
CA ILE A 1022 30.98 30.41 17.05
C ILE A 1022 30.51 31.85 16.79
N VAL A 1023 29.45 32.28 17.48
CA VAL A 1023 28.91 33.65 17.35
C VAL A 1023 29.94 34.71 17.78
N LYS A 1024 30.77 34.42 18.79
CA LYS A 1024 31.82 35.32 19.27
C LYS A 1024 33.15 35.20 18.52
N GLY A 1025 33.28 34.29 17.54
CA GLY A 1025 34.53 33.99 16.87
C GLY A 1025 35.63 33.42 17.80
N LYS A 1026 35.25 32.73 18.87
CA LYS A 1026 36.15 32.09 19.84
C LYS A 1026 36.33 30.60 19.53
N ALA A 1027 37.39 30.00 20.07
CA ALA A 1027 37.61 28.56 19.98
C ALA A 1027 36.49 27.77 20.67
N ILE A 1028 36.12 26.63 20.07
CA ILE A 1028 35.12 25.70 20.61
C ILE A 1028 35.65 25.13 21.94
N PRO A 1029 34.84 25.12 23.01
CA PRO A 1029 35.24 24.57 24.31
C PRO A 1029 35.45 23.05 24.23
N ARG A 1030 36.08 22.49 25.27
CA ARG A 1030 36.24 21.02 25.36
C ARG A 1030 34.87 20.34 25.54
N PRO A 1031 34.59 19.29 24.77
CA PRO A 1031 33.38 18.50 24.93
C PRO A 1031 33.21 17.94 26.34
N GLY A 1032 31.96 17.89 26.78
CA GLY A 1032 31.53 17.28 28.03
C GLY A 1032 31.16 15.81 27.92
N THR A 1033 30.48 15.34 28.97
CA THR A 1033 29.89 14.01 29.02
C THR A 1033 28.53 14.04 28.32
N PRO A 1034 28.31 13.12 27.36
CA PRO A 1034 27.00 12.93 26.72
C PRO A 1034 25.89 12.71 27.74
N GLU A 1035 24.72 13.30 27.50
CA GLU A 1035 23.55 13.08 28.37
C GLU A 1035 23.03 11.64 28.25
N SER A 1036 23.12 11.02 27.07
CA SER A 1036 22.76 9.61 26.87
C SER A 1036 23.53 8.65 27.77
N PHE A 1037 24.81 8.93 28.05
CA PHE A 1037 25.62 8.15 28.97
C PHE A 1037 25.14 8.27 30.42
N LYS A 1038 24.76 9.48 30.84
CA LYS A 1038 24.17 9.70 32.17
C LYS A 1038 22.83 8.99 32.33
N VAL A 1039 21.98 9.03 31.30
CA VAL A 1039 20.71 8.30 31.27
C VAL A 1039 20.94 6.80 31.39
N LEU A 1040 21.87 6.24 30.63
CA LEU A 1040 22.24 4.82 30.72
C LEU A 1040 22.68 4.42 32.14
N MET A 1041 23.52 5.23 32.79
CA MET A 1041 23.92 4.97 34.17
C MET A 1041 22.72 4.91 35.12
N ARG A 1042 21.75 5.83 34.98
CA ARG A 1042 20.53 5.83 35.80
C ARG A 1042 19.62 4.65 35.49
N GLU A 1043 19.52 4.23 34.23
CA GLU A 1043 18.77 3.03 33.85
C GLU A 1043 19.37 1.77 34.47
N LEU A 1044 20.70 1.62 34.46
CA LEU A 1044 21.38 0.49 35.10
C LEU A 1044 21.22 0.52 36.62
N GLN A 1045 21.35 1.69 37.26
CA GLN A 1045 21.07 1.85 38.69
C GLN A 1045 19.61 1.52 39.05
N SER A 1046 18.65 1.83 38.17
CA SER A 1046 17.24 1.48 38.38
C SER A 1046 16.98 -0.04 38.38
N LEU A 1047 17.85 -0.80 37.72
CA LEU A 1047 17.84 -2.27 37.74
C LEU A 1047 18.49 -2.86 39.01
N GLY A 1048 18.97 -2.03 39.93
CA GLY A 1048 19.68 -2.45 41.14
C GLY A 1048 21.16 -2.73 40.93
N LEU A 1049 21.75 -2.26 39.81
CA LEU A 1049 23.19 -2.34 39.57
C LEU A 1049 23.87 -1.07 40.10
N ASP A 1050 24.73 -1.21 41.10
CA ASP A 1050 25.50 -0.08 41.63
C ASP A 1050 26.67 0.25 40.69
N ILE A 1051 26.53 1.33 39.92
CA ILE A 1051 27.51 1.79 38.93
C ILE A 1051 27.91 3.23 39.25
N ALA A 1052 29.21 3.45 39.40
CA ALA A 1052 29.81 4.74 39.69
C ALA A 1052 31.08 4.96 38.85
N VAL A 1053 31.44 6.22 38.60
CA VAL A 1053 32.67 6.59 37.88
C VAL A 1053 33.70 7.04 38.88
N HIS A 1054 34.91 6.48 38.84
CA HIS A 1054 36.00 6.82 39.75
C HIS A 1054 37.13 7.54 39.01
N LYS A 1055 37.66 8.60 39.62
CA LYS A 1055 38.91 9.24 39.24
C LYS A 1055 40.03 8.67 40.09
N VAL A 1056 41.09 8.21 39.44
CA VAL A 1056 42.31 7.75 40.11
C VAL A 1056 43.20 8.97 40.35
N GLU A 1057 43.34 9.39 41.60
CA GLU A 1057 44.28 10.44 41.99
C GLU A 1057 45.55 9.82 42.55
N THR A 1058 46.67 9.99 41.84
CA THR A 1058 47.99 9.54 42.30
C THR A 1058 48.66 10.69 43.06
N HIS A 1059 48.91 10.49 44.35
CA HIS A 1059 49.69 11.44 45.16
C HIS A 1059 51.19 11.33 44.83
N GLU A 1060 51.96 12.39 45.15
CA GLU A 1060 53.42 12.44 44.92
C GLU A 1060 54.20 11.30 45.60
N ASP A 1061 53.61 10.69 46.65
CA ASP A 1061 54.15 9.53 47.37
C ASP A 1061 53.91 8.18 46.66
N GLY A 1062 53.34 8.18 45.44
CA GLY A 1062 53.09 6.98 44.63
C GLY A 1062 51.87 6.15 45.05
N THR A 1063 51.09 6.59 46.04
CA THR A 1063 49.81 5.96 46.42
C THR A 1063 48.66 6.51 45.58
N SER A 1064 47.81 5.62 45.05
CA SER A 1064 46.63 5.99 44.26
C SER A 1064 45.37 5.83 45.11
N ARG A 1065 44.50 6.84 45.12
CA ARG A 1065 43.20 6.80 45.80
C ARG A 1065 42.07 6.96 44.78
N ASP A 1066 41.09 6.09 44.87
CA ASP A 1066 39.89 6.15 44.04
C ASP A 1066 38.88 7.11 44.68
N VAL A 1067 38.50 8.14 43.94
CA VAL A 1067 37.47 9.12 44.34
C VAL A 1067 36.31 9.01 43.37
N GLU A 1068 35.12 8.74 43.88
CA GLU A 1068 33.90 8.73 43.08
C GLU A 1068 33.63 10.14 42.52
N VAL A 1069 33.41 10.22 41.22
CA VAL A 1069 33.08 11.44 40.48
C VAL A 1069 31.58 11.48 40.28
N ASP A 1070 30.94 12.50 40.85
CA ASP A 1070 29.55 12.79 40.54
C ASP A 1070 29.45 13.43 39.15
N LEU A 1071 29.07 12.62 38.16
CA LEU A 1071 28.83 13.05 36.78
C LEU A 1071 27.58 13.93 36.62
N MET A 1072 26.75 14.02 37.67
CA MET A 1072 25.48 14.75 37.68
C MET A 1072 25.61 16.12 38.35
N ALA A 1073 26.74 16.41 38.98
CA ALA A 1073 27.04 17.73 39.51
C ALA A 1073 27.48 18.67 38.38
N ASP A 1074 26.78 19.81 38.24
CA ASP A 1074 27.16 20.87 37.31
C ASP A 1074 28.48 21.51 37.75
N LEU A 1075 29.59 21.05 37.17
CA LEU A 1075 30.89 21.67 37.33
C LEU A 1075 30.91 23.00 36.57
N SER A 1076 30.47 24.06 37.25
CA SER A 1076 30.42 25.47 36.81
C SER A 1076 31.78 26.12 36.44
N SER A 1077 32.84 25.33 36.24
CA SER A 1077 34.19 25.82 36.01
C SER A 1077 34.94 25.04 34.93
N ARG A 1078 34.39 24.91 33.72
CA ARG A 1078 35.20 24.55 32.54
C ARG A 1078 35.84 25.82 31.97
N ARG A 1079 37.12 26.06 32.30
CA ARG A 1079 37.88 27.15 31.68
C ARG A 1079 38.02 26.86 30.18
N THR A 1080 37.53 27.77 29.35
CA THR A 1080 37.88 27.82 27.93
C THR A 1080 39.40 28.02 27.84
N PRO A 1081 40.16 27.13 27.19
CA PRO A 1081 41.60 27.32 27.05
C PRO A 1081 41.87 28.64 26.29
N SER A 1082 42.89 29.39 26.70
CA SER A 1082 43.26 30.68 26.08
C SER A 1082 43.84 30.54 24.67
N ARG A 1083 44.19 29.32 24.27
CA ARG A 1083 44.62 28.95 22.93
C ARG A 1083 43.79 27.78 22.41
N PRO A 1084 43.54 27.72 21.10
CA PRO A 1084 43.00 26.53 20.49
C PRO A 1084 43.90 25.32 20.80
N THR A 1085 43.30 24.19 21.21
CA THR A 1085 44.04 22.94 21.46
C THR A 1085 44.51 22.24 20.19
N TYR A 1086 44.32 22.84 19.00
CA TYR A 1086 44.87 22.36 17.74
C TYR A 1086 46.33 22.83 17.58
N GLU A 1087 47.23 22.34 18.42
CA GLU A 1087 48.64 22.28 18.03
C GLU A 1087 48.79 20.99 17.23
N SER A 1088 48.90 21.12 15.90
CA SER A 1088 49.57 20.10 15.09
C SER A 1088 50.92 19.83 15.74
N VAL A 1089 51.22 18.57 16.05
CA VAL A 1089 52.55 18.17 16.48
C VAL A 1089 53.50 18.41 15.31
N ILE A 1090 53.99 19.65 15.18
CA ILE A 1090 55.18 19.95 14.41
C ILE A 1090 56.31 19.76 15.43
N THR A 1091 56.96 18.62 15.34
CA THR A 1091 58.21 18.35 16.05
C THR A 1091 59.22 19.46 15.71
N PRO A 1092 59.81 20.17 16.69
CA PRO A 1092 60.78 21.23 16.45
C PRO A 1092 62.18 20.68 16.13
N SER A 1093 62.27 19.72 15.20
CA SER A 1093 63.53 19.08 14.79
C SER A 1093 63.86 19.22 13.30
N GLU A 1094 63.04 19.91 12.49
CA GLU A 1094 63.27 20.10 11.04
C GLU A 1094 63.29 21.58 10.65
N SER A 1095 64.04 22.40 11.39
CA SER A 1095 64.29 23.81 11.00
C SER A 1095 65.77 24.20 11.08
N MET A 1096 66.67 23.23 10.91
CA MET A 1096 68.11 23.46 10.81
C MET A 1096 68.70 22.53 9.75
N GLU A 1097 68.44 22.82 8.48
CA GLU A 1097 69.26 22.37 7.33
C GLU A 1097 68.62 22.93 6.05
N GLU A 1098 68.79 24.24 5.82
CA GLU A 1098 68.70 24.82 4.47
C GLU A 1098 69.44 26.17 4.47
N SER A 1099 70.75 26.06 4.62
CA SER A 1099 71.72 27.06 4.22
C SER A 1099 72.90 26.30 3.60
N GLU A 1100 73.22 26.62 2.34
CA GLU A 1100 74.25 26.02 1.47
C GLU A 1100 73.76 24.86 0.56
N GLU A 1101 73.11 25.19 -0.56
CA GLU A 1101 73.68 25.18 -1.93
C GLU A 1101 72.66 25.70 -2.97
#